data_AF-A0A7D7FUQ0-F1
#
_entry.id   AF-A0A7D7FUQ0-F1
#
_cell.length_a   1.000
_cell.length_b   1.000
_cell.length_c   1.000
_cell.angle_alpha   90.00
_cell.angle_beta   90.00
_cell.angle_gamma   90.00
#
_symmetry.space_group_name_H-M   'P 1'
#
loop_
_entity.id
_entity.type
_entity.pdbx_description
1 polymer ?
#
loop_
_entity_poly.entity_id
_entity_poly.type
_entity_poly.pdbx_seq_one_letter_code
_entity_poly.pdbx_strand_id
1 'polypeptide(L)'
;MKSSTNHVIMAGMLALLSFMSCTDDVIETPGTLQGVDRNRQVEVTLPFGVGRGISTTITTRAADKGEVNYDSQLSGVMAFVYEAKSENPEENELLAYHLFSNPSDKLLDGATGGWMEDNDDPTCGAIKFYIPVGDVYIYLLGNAQSSFLNFFPGVSDGDRLATQAEFFKQATPKWNKNIHSVDGYLPLVGMVANRTGLCHVDENGAIHYTDNDGTNHVITGTPHDGPHDPYQSFILKRLMSKVTMNIKSGEGVKFVPRDYTVRHIPHYVSPTAQAWTEEERARILVEDAKPVKFGLGDSLTFTVYLPENIRKVKLGVTIDDYKQRDKVVKLNDKNVEETAPDDFHAENAHNHKGHYKFQYAPPASTYIELTGWFENEDKSVAADVRYYIHLGNFGKDLSDFSVERDHYYTYNVTVKGVDDIVVEVEDEKEKTPGAEGVVFKHEAFVHLDSHFDQVEMKFRRSDVEKGVYLYTDTPFGIMGVMYYPKGTPDGGTDGLCMGVSNPAITKEVAQDYLAWLEFTKETTVCDYTSADKESPYLMAFYRPDEVKNVFDALDEFYASREDSAYYTCFVDENFYERHPDPRITDPVQLKDFINCKDRIFSLATDLKFSKDDKSAVSQSVYTLKQRSIACFYDMNDPTLNKFGVESVEEMDALVFPVGKDGGGDCWDGRKNTWDIAEDALGQDDIHVSNGNERIFQSGFILTKDGRLKETRPMSGIENESKILFVRNRDLNGDGYLNEDELRWYVPAIGQLLGMWLGEPAMEKEAALWKLSFEKYMNQPGKTMNDEGLHTFSASTGGSYSALLPEAGGYVSIADDKHVVAVRSLGAGEVKGRMDNEVSEPYYKYNKADRTLEVFLADEAMRSFSHRELQPHSEREPQNRLYRKFQLAQQPMLIDTTITVTCNNKRHGAANKTETWNGKVLKLMEIDHAKRDKFTVAQDYHEAGDKVVSAGAWRLPNERELTLIMLAFDFFQDDSNLPFAPPITPGSADAAGDGYGWYNPFSLKCTASQNARKHEWTHKLCAMFHCRTAYAYSRYYPPKNEFTPTGYILNYWKSDSELGLNKARRVDLHMLNPGKGMVEDEKEENGNAREKYGKAGVFCVRDVRE
;
A
#
# COMPACT_ATOMS: atom_id res chain seq x y z
N MET A 1 14.05 -27.23 -63.53
CA MET A 1 14.57 -27.96 -64.72
C MET A 1 16.03 -27.57 -64.93
N LYS A 2 16.78 -28.31 -65.76
CA LYS A 2 18.20 -28.04 -66.14
C LYS A 2 18.34 -26.59 -66.69
N SER A 3 19.48 -25.89 -66.59
CA SER A 3 20.83 -26.26 -67.07
C SER A 3 21.89 -25.31 -66.45
N SER A 4 22.98 -25.81 -65.84
CA SER A 4 24.34 -26.02 -66.41
C SER A 4 25.20 -24.73 -66.61
N THR A 5 26.32 -24.53 -65.89
CA THR A 5 27.72 -24.92 -66.27
C THR A 5 28.37 -23.99 -67.33
N ASN A 6 29.63 -23.51 -67.29
CA ASN A 6 30.69 -23.31 -66.27
C ASN A 6 31.89 -22.57 -66.94
N HIS A 7 32.62 -21.72 -66.18
CA HIS A 7 34.06 -21.35 -66.34
C HIS A 7 34.55 -20.73 -67.68
N VAL A 8 35.68 -19.99 -67.75
CA VAL A 8 37.07 -20.50 -67.83
C VAL A 8 38.11 -19.35 -67.89
N ILE A 9 39.22 -19.45 -67.12
CA ILE A 9 40.59 -18.84 -67.25
C ILE A 9 40.70 -17.28 -67.23
N MET A 10 41.52 -16.56 -66.42
CA MET A 10 42.84 -16.71 -65.75
C MET A 10 44.06 -16.11 -66.54
N ALA A 11 44.96 -15.43 -65.80
CA ALA A 11 46.22 -14.76 -66.18
C ALA A 11 46.10 -13.33 -66.76
N GLY A 12 47.01 -12.38 -66.50
CA GLY A 12 48.26 -12.46 -65.71
C GLY A 12 48.84 -11.06 -65.37
N MET A 13 49.90 -11.04 -64.56
CA MET A 13 50.44 -9.86 -63.85
C MET A 13 51.47 -9.01 -64.64
N LEU A 14 51.74 -7.80 -64.12
CA LEU A 14 52.89 -6.90 -64.34
C LEU A 14 53.02 -6.07 -65.64
N ALA A 15 52.85 -4.75 -65.49
CA ALA A 15 53.89 -3.75 -65.81
C ALA A 15 53.66 -2.47 -64.99
N LEU A 16 54.73 -1.84 -64.51
CA LEU A 16 54.72 -0.66 -63.61
C LEU A 16 55.41 0.53 -64.33
N LEU A 17 55.19 1.75 -63.82
CA LEU A 17 55.69 3.07 -64.28
C LEU A 17 54.77 3.79 -65.32
N SER A 18 54.40 5.07 -65.17
CA SER A 18 54.66 6.02 -64.06
C SER A 18 53.92 7.37 -64.20
N PHE A 19 53.66 8.02 -63.07
CA PHE A 19 53.52 9.48 -62.83
C PHE A 19 52.21 10.26 -63.09
N MET A 20 51.83 10.98 -62.01
CA MET A 20 51.17 12.31 -61.88
C MET A 20 49.66 12.45 -61.54
N SER A 21 49.48 12.80 -60.25
CA SER A 21 48.60 13.82 -59.65
C SER A 21 47.07 13.69 -59.67
N CYS A 22 46.54 13.50 -58.45
CA CYS A 22 45.42 14.22 -57.82
C CYS A 22 44.24 14.64 -58.72
N THR A 23 43.13 13.91 -58.65
CA THR A 23 41.97 14.22 -57.78
C THR A 23 40.93 13.13 -58.00
N ASP A 24 40.74 12.23 -57.04
CA ASP A 24 39.58 11.34 -57.03
C ASP A 24 38.60 11.87 -55.98
N ASP A 25 37.64 12.65 -56.45
CA ASP A 25 36.37 12.85 -55.74
C ASP A 25 35.72 11.47 -55.61
N VAL A 26 35.68 10.91 -54.40
CA VAL A 26 34.92 9.68 -54.14
C VAL A 26 33.45 10.04 -54.24
N ILE A 27 32.83 9.61 -55.34
CA ILE A 27 31.38 9.68 -55.53
C ILE A 27 30.73 8.80 -54.46
N GLU A 28 30.08 9.43 -53.47
CA GLU A 28 29.27 8.74 -52.49
C GLU A 28 28.11 8.00 -53.18
N THR A 29 28.20 6.67 -53.22
CA THR A 29 27.03 5.82 -53.46
C THR A 29 26.17 5.77 -52.20
N PRO A 30 24.89 6.15 -52.24
CA PRO A 30 24.01 6.05 -51.08
C PRO A 30 23.66 4.58 -50.80
N GLY A 31 23.72 4.17 -49.52
CA GLY A 31 22.94 3.02 -49.04
C GLY A 31 23.67 1.72 -48.67
N THR A 32 24.95 1.75 -48.27
CA THR A 32 25.59 0.60 -47.58
C THR A 32 26.36 1.07 -46.36
N LEU A 33 26.00 0.51 -45.20
CA LEU A 33 26.73 0.65 -43.93
C LEU A 33 28.17 0.14 -44.10
N GLN A 34 29.14 0.88 -43.56
CA GLN A 34 30.57 0.60 -43.76
C GLN A 34 31.29 0.03 -42.51
N GLY A 35 30.59 -0.07 -41.37
CA GLY A 35 31.22 -0.46 -40.09
C GLY A 35 32.20 0.60 -39.59
N VAL A 36 33.22 0.19 -38.81
CA VAL A 36 34.21 1.12 -38.22
C VAL A 36 35.67 0.74 -38.47
N ASP A 37 36.55 1.74 -38.52
CA ASP A 37 37.99 1.52 -38.40
C ASP A 37 38.39 1.29 -36.94
N ARG A 38 38.39 0.02 -36.53
CA ARG A 38 38.77 -0.40 -35.17
C ARG A 38 40.20 0.01 -34.75
N ASN A 39 41.08 0.42 -35.68
CA ASN A 39 42.42 0.90 -35.35
C ASN A 39 42.47 2.40 -35.04
N ARG A 40 41.37 3.13 -35.31
CA ARG A 40 41.30 4.59 -35.20
C ARG A 40 40.19 5.00 -34.24
N GLN A 41 40.56 5.12 -32.96
CA GLN A 41 39.68 5.66 -31.93
C GLN A 41 39.79 7.19 -31.83
N VAL A 42 38.66 7.84 -31.60
CA VAL A 42 38.52 9.27 -31.34
C VAL A 42 37.79 9.48 -30.00
N GLU A 43 38.11 10.56 -29.28
CA GLU A 43 37.32 10.96 -28.11
C GLU A 43 36.02 11.62 -28.61
N VAL A 44 34.88 11.11 -28.15
CA VAL A 44 33.56 11.64 -28.47
C VAL A 44 32.96 12.25 -27.22
N THR A 45 32.41 13.46 -27.36
CA THR A 45 31.59 14.09 -26.32
C THR A 45 30.13 13.97 -26.71
N LEU A 46 29.38 13.20 -25.94
CA LEU A 46 27.98 12.87 -26.19
C LEU A 46 27.09 13.65 -25.19
N PRO A 47 26.51 14.80 -25.59
CA PRO A 47 25.49 15.49 -24.82
C PRO A 47 24.19 14.68 -24.78
N PHE A 48 23.53 14.68 -23.62
CA PHE A 48 22.27 14.01 -23.38
C PHE A 48 21.33 14.91 -22.56
N GLY A 49 20.03 14.64 -22.66
CA GLY A 49 19.00 15.29 -21.84
C GLY A 49 17.82 14.36 -21.58
N VAL A 50 17.14 14.54 -20.45
CA VAL A 50 15.91 13.80 -20.16
C VAL A 50 14.72 14.42 -20.91
N GLY A 51 13.89 13.58 -21.53
CA GLY A 51 12.66 13.99 -22.21
C GLY A 51 11.72 14.76 -21.27
N ARG A 52 11.12 15.85 -21.79
CA ARG A 52 10.14 16.66 -21.03
C ARG A 52 8.73 16.06 -20.98
N GLY A 53 8.53 14.83 -21.49
CA GLY A 53 7.21 14.25 -21.78
C GLY A 53 6.32 14.02 -20.55
N ILE A 54 6.89 13.58 -19.43
CA ILE A 54 6.19 13.58 -18.14
C ILE A 54 6.51 14.89 -17.40
N SER A 55 5.78 15.95 -17.74
CA SER A 55 5.81 17.22 -17.00
C SER A 55 4.56 17.37 -16.15
N THR A 56 4.64 17.07 -14.85
CA THR A 56 3.73 17.68 -13.87
C THR A 56 4.45 18.19 -12.65
N THR A 57 4.18 19.45 -12.33
CA THR A 57 4.52 20.06 -11.05
C THR A 57 3.71 19.43 -9.92
N ILE A 58 4.13 18.27 -9.43
CA ILE A 58 3.76 17.86 -8.06
C ILE A 58 4.68 18.65 -7.12
N THR A 59 4.23 19.84 -6.73
CA THR A 59 4.71 20.50 -5.51
C THR A 59 4.24 19.68 -4.31
N THR A 60 5.00 18.66 -3.96
CA THR A 60 5.19 18.36 -2.54
C THR A 60 5.75 19.65 -1.92
N ARG A 61 5.05 20.25 -0.96
CA ARG A 61 5.41 21.55 -0.34
C ARG A 61 6.68 21.47 0.56
N ALA A 62 7.53 20.48 0.31
CA ALA A 62 8.89 20.35 0.84
C ALA A 62 9.96 20.83 -0.16
N ALA A 63 9.62 21.00 -1.44
CA ALA A 63 10.47 21.66 -2.43
C ALA A 63 10.51 23.17 -2.14
N ASP A 64 11.66 23.65 -1.66
CA ASP A 64 11.91 25.07 -1.49
C ASP A 64 11.89 25.81 -2.84
N LYS A 65 11.71 27.13 -2.81
CA LYS A 65 11.56 27.98 -4.02
C LYS A 65 12.76 27.87 -4.95
N GLY A 66 12.68 26.98 -5.95
CA GLY A 66 13.69 26.86 -7.01
C GLY A 66 13.72 25.49 -7.69
N GLU A 67 13.31 24.41 -7.00
CA GLU A 67 13.41 23.07 -7.58
C GLU A 67 12.30 22.78 -8.60
N VAL A 68 12.72 22.61 -9.86
CA VAL A 68 11.91 21.92 -10.88
C VAL A 68 11.88 20.45 -10.49
N ASN A 69 10.74 19.97 -10.00
CA ASN A 69 10.58 18.57 -9.61
C ASN A 69 10.38 17.70 -10.88
N TYR A 70 11.47 17.13 -11.39
CA TYR A 70 11.43 16.20 -12.53
C TYR A 70 10.91 14.84 -12.07
N ASP A 71 9.94 14.26 -12.78
CA ASP A 71 9.31 12.95 -12.45
C ASP A 71 10.29 11.74 -12.45
N SER A 72 11.57 11.96 -12.75
CA SER A 72 12.68 11.05 -12.44
C SER A 72 13.99 11.82 -12.42
N GLN A 73 14.87 11.50 -11.47
CA GLN A 73 16.28 11.89 -11.50
C GLN A 73 17.12 10.86 -12.28
N LEU A 74 18.37 11.17 -12.60
CA LEU A 74 19.36 10.21 -13.10
C LEU A 74 20.39 9.92 -11.99
N SER A 75 20.60 8.65 -11.64
CA SER A 75 21.72 8.22 -10.79
C SER A 75 22.91 7.69 -11.61
N GLY A 76 22.64 7.15 -12.79
CA GLY A 76 23.67 6.62 -13.67
C GLY A 76 23.16 6.41 -15.09
N VAL A 77 24.07 6.53 -16.07
CA VAL A 77 23.83 6.32 -17.49
C VAL A 77 24.81 5.26 -17.99
N MET A 78 24.29 4.16 -18.52
CA MET A 78 25.08 3.16 -19.27
C MET A 78 25.07 3.53 -20.75
N ALA A 79 26.23 3.59 -21.38
CA ALA A 79 26.36 3.78 -22.83
C ALA A 79 26.79 2.45 -23.48
N PHE A 80 26.06 2.04 -24.51
CA PHE A 80 26.38 0.89 -25.36
C PHE A 80 26.59 1.36 -26.78
N VAL A 81 27.70 0.95 -27.41
CA VAL A 81 28.02 1.28 -28.80
C VAL A 81 28.24 -0.01 -29.58
N TYR A 82 27.43 -0.24 -30.61
CA TYR A 82 27.55 -1.38 -31.53
C TYR A 82 28.05 -0.90 -32.89
N GLU A 83 28.85 -1.73 -33.56
CA GLU A 83 29.27 -1.47 -34.95
C GLU A 83 28.08 -1.65 -35.89
N ALA A 84 27.81 -0.65 -36.74
CA ALA A 84 26.79 -0.78 -37.77
C ALA A 84 27.42 -1.38 -39.04
N LYS A 85 27.52 -2.71 -39.09
CA LYS A 85 27.99 -3.46 -40.27
C LYS A 85 26.85 -3.78 -41.25
N SER A 86 25.65 -3.93 -40.71
CA SER A 86 24.50 -4.53 -41.39
C SER A 86 23.19 -4.03 -40.80
N GLU A 87 22.10 -4.10 -41.56
CA GLU A 87 20.75 -3.92 -41.00
C GLU A 87 20.33 -5.13 -40.12
N ASN A 88 21.06 -6.25 -40.19
CA ASN A 88 20.84 -7.42 -39.33
C ASN A 88 21.50 -7.22 -37.94
N PRO A 89 20.74 -7.13 -36.85
CA PRO A 89 21.29 -6.90 -35.51
C PRO A 89 22.12 -8.07 -34.95
N GLU A 90 22.08 -9.26 -35.55
CA GLU A 90 22.96 -10.38 -35.19
C GLU A 90 24.42 -10.17 -35.68
N GLU A 91 24.63 -9.32 -36.68
CA GLU A 91 25.96 -9.05 -37.28
C GLU A 91 26.67 -7.85 -36.64
N ASN A 92 25.96 -7.08 -35.83
CA ASN A 92 26.41 -5.82 -35.23
C ASN A 92 27.01 -6.06 -33.83
N GLU A 93 28.35 -6.10 -33.75
CA GLU A 93 29.12 -6.40 -32.54
C GLU A 93 29.26 -5.19 -31.59
N LEU A 94 29.30 -5.45 -30.28
CA LEU A 94 29.60 -4.45 -29.24
C LEU A 94 31.04 -3.94 -29.37
N LEU A 95 31.19 -2.63 -29.54
CA LEU A 95 32.48 -1.92 -29.61
C LEU A 95 32.91 -1.34 -28.26
N ALA A 96 31.95 -0.80 -27.48
CA ALA A 96 32.22 -0.17 -26.19
C ALA A 96 31.02 -0.26 -25.24
N TYR A 97 31.32 -0.42 -23.95
CA TYR A 97 30.38 -0.32 -22.84
C TYR A 97 30.98 0.55 -21.74
N HIS A 98 30.21 1.52 -21.25
CA HIS A 98 30.62 2.42 -20.17
C HIS A 98 29.46 2.67 -19.20
N LEU A 99 29.77 2.78 -17.91
CA LEU A 99 28.83 3.19 -16.86
C LEU A 99 29.29 4.54 -16.28
N PHE A 100 28.48 5.57 -16.46
CA PHE A 100 28.71 6.90 -15.90
C PHE A 100 27.81 7.12 -14.69
N SER A 101 28.38 7.59 -13.59
CA SER A 101 27.63 8.02 -12.39
C SER A 101 27.22 9.48 -12.47
N ASN A 102 26.19 9.86 -11.73
CA ASN A 102 25.89 11.27 -11.49
C ASN A 102 27.03 11.94 -10.68
N PRO A 103 27.63 13.05 -11.15
CA PRO A 103 28.73 13.74 -10.46
C PRO A 103 28.35 14.37 -9.12
N SER A 104 27.09 14.77 -8.95
CA SER A 104 26.52 15.24 -7.68
C SER A 104 26.21 14.10 -6.70
N ASP A 105 26.23 12.84 -7.14
CA ASP A 105 26.01 11.66 -6.31
C ASP A 105 27.33 10.97 -5.96
N LYS A 106 27.28 9.93 -5.11
CA LYS A 106 28.42 9.04 -4.93
C LYS A 106 28.62 8.15 -6.15
N LEU A 107 29.89 7.92 -6.48
CA LEU A 107 30.31 7.05 -7.58
C LEU A 107 29.68 5.65 -7.41
N LEU A 108 28.95 5.20 -8.43
CA LEU A 108 28.39 3.85 -8.47
C LEU A 108 29.53 2.82 -8.59
N ASP A 109 29.35 1.66 -7.95
CA ASP A 109 30.34 0.59 -8.04
C ASP A 109 30.45 0.09 -9.50
N GLY A 110 31.67 -0.13 -9.96
CA GLY A 110 31.98 -0.43 -11.37
C GLY A 110 31.84 0.73 -12.37
N ALA A 111 31.56 1.97 -11.95
CA ALA A 111 31.50 3.11 -12.87
C ALA A 111 32.85 3.45 -13.51
N THR A 112 32.85 3.70 -14.81
CA THR A 112 34.03 4.12 -15.59
C THR A 112 34.29 5.62 -15.55
N GLY A 113 33.38 6.41 -14.99
CA GLY A 113 33.51 7.86 -14.81
C GLY A 113 32.21 8.52 -14.33
N GLY A 114 32.17 9.85 -14.37
CA GLY A 114 30.95 10.65 -14.26
C GLY A 114 30.70 11.43 -15.56
N TRP A 115 29.52 12.03 -15.70
CA TRP A 115 29.26 12.99 -16.79
C TRP A 115 29.80 14.39 -16.46
N MET A 116 29.78 15.29 -17.44
CA MET A 116 29.91 16.73 -17.24
C MET A 116 28.49 17.27 -17.07
N GLU A 117 28.18 17.89 -15.93
CA GLU A 117 26.85 18.47 -15.67
C GLU A 117 26.63 19.72 -16.54
N ASP A 118 25.39 19.92 -16.97
CA ASP A 118 24.95 21.20 -17.50
C ASP A 118 24.63 22.13 -16.31
N ASN A 119 25.17 23.36 -16.32
CA ASN A 119 24.98 24.30 -15.23
C ASN A 119 23.55 24.89 -15.20
N ASP A 120 22.82 24.84 -16.32
CA ASP A 120 21.50 25.46 -16.47
C ASP A 120 20.32 24.45 -16.40
N ASP A 121 20.56 23.15 -16.58
CA ASP A 121 19.54 22.08 -16.45
C ASP A 121 20.11 20.79 -15.82
N PRO A 122 19.76 20.44 -14.56
CA PRO A 122 20.30 19.25 -13.88
C PRO A 122 19.80 17.90 -14.45
N THR A 123 18.96 17.91 -15.48
CA THR A 123 18.61 16.71 -16.25
C THR A 123 19.34 16.58 -17.59
N CYS A 124 20.28 17.49 -17.85
CA CYS A 124 21.15 17.49 -19.01
C CYS A 124 22.63 17.34 -18.58
N GLY A 125 23.45 16.90 -19.52
CA GLY A 125 24.88 16.74 -19.30
C GLY A 125 25.57 16.15 -20.52
N ALA A 126 26.86 15.84 -20.43
CA ALA A 126 27.59 15.20 -21.50
C ALA A 126 28.59 14.15 -20.97
N ILE A 127 28.59 12.97 -21.57
CA ILE A 127 29.56 11.90 -21.29
C ILE A 127 30.71 11.95 -22.30
N LYS A 128 31.91 11.54 -21.87
CA LYS A 128 33.12 11.49 -22.69
C LYS A 128 33.74 10.10 -22.64
N PHE A 129 34.03 9.55 -23.82
CA PHE A 129 34.67 8.25 -23.97
C PHE A 129 35.25 8.09 -25.39
N TYR A 130 36.06 7.05 -25.60
CA TYR A 130 36.73 6.78 -26.87
C TYR A 130 35.97 5.71 -27.66
N ILE A 131 35.69 5.98 -28.93
CA ILE A 131 35.09 5.01 -29.87
C ILE A 131 35.75 5.06 -31.25
N PRO A 132 35.68 3.97 -32.04
CA PRO A 132 36.14 3.95 -33.43
C PRO A 132 35.42 4.96 -34.34
N VAL A 133 36.11 5.43 -35.37
CA VAL A 133 35.53 6.23 -36.49
C VAL A 133 34.74 5.32 -37.42
N GLY A 134 33.54 5.75 -37.85
CA GLY A 134 32.66 5.03 -38.77
C GLY A 134 31.20 4.92 -38.32
N ASP A 135 30.46 3.98 -38.90
CA ASP A 135 29.03 3.79 -38.66
C ASP A 135 28.76 2.97 -37.39
N VAL A 136 27.92 3.50 -36.49
CA VAL A 136 27.64 2.91 -35.17
C VAL A 136 26.18 3.06 -34.75
N TYR A 137 25.70 2.14 -33.90
CA TYR A 137 24.48 2.32 -33.12
C TYR A 137 24.84 2.70 -31.69
N ILE A 138 24.28 3.79 -31.16
CA ILE A 138 24.55 4.26 -29.80
C ILE A 138 23.25 4.28 -28.98
N TYR A 139 23.24 3.54 -27.87
CA TYR A 139 22.12 3.47 -26.93
C TYR A 139 22.55 3.87 -25.52
N LEU A 140 21.72 4.69 -24.86
CA LEU A 140 21.87 5.06 -23.45
C LEU A 140 20.79 4.37 -22.62
N LEU A 141 21.15 3.77 -21.48
CA LEU A 141 20.21 3.28 -20.47
C LEU A 141 20.38 4.10 -19.18
N GLY A 142 19.34 4.81 -18.76
CA GLY A 142 19.30 5.55 -17.50
C GLY A 142 18.61 4.72 -16.41
N ASN A 143 19.19 4.70 -15.19
CA ASN A 143 18.63 4.01 -14.03
C ASN A 143 18.28 2.52 -14.30
N ALA A 144 19.26 1.74 -14.76
CA ALA A 144 19.07 0.33 -15.14
C ALA A 144 18.56 -0.60 -14.01
N GLN A 145 18.65 -0.16 -12.75
CA GLN A 145 17.97 -0.76 -11.60
C GLN A 145 17.01 0.27 -11.00
N SER A 146 15.74 -0.11 -10.86
CA SER A 146 14.66 0.77 -10.40
C SER A 146 13.58 -0.02 -9.65
N SER A 147 12.73 0.69 -8.91
CA SER A 147 11.55 0.12 -8.28
C SER A 147 10.51 -0.45 -9.28
N PHE A 148 10.51 -0.03 -10.55
CA PHE A 148 9.50 -0.40 -11.54
C PHE A 148 9.91 -1.50 -12.52
N LEU A 149 11.03 -1.30 -13.21
CA LEU A 149 11.56 -2.25 -14.20
C LEU A 149 12.99 -2.63 -13.83
N ASN A 150 13.33 -3.90 -14.01
CA ASN A 150 14.71 -4.38 -13.99
C ASN A 150 15.19 -4.63 -15.41
N PHE A 151 16.28 -3.98 -15.82
CA PHE A 151 17.05 -4.39 -17.00
C PHE A 151 17.89 -5.63 -16.65
N PHE A 152 18.26 -6.42 -17.67
CA PHE A 152 19.21 -7.53 -17.55
C PHE A 152 18.91 -8.57 -16.44
N PRO A 153 17.66 -9.09 -16.33
CA PRO A 153 17.30 -10.03 -15.28
C PRO A 153 18.14 -11.32 -15.38
N GLY A 154 19.03 -11.53 -14.39
CA GLY A 154 19.90 -12.73 -14.32
C GLY A 154 21.20 -12.66 -15.13
N VAL A 155 21.66 -11.46 -15.52
CA VAL A 155 22.98 -11.25 -16.13
C VAL A 155 23.92 -10.60 -15.12
N SER A 156 24.89 -11.36 -14.61
CA SER A 156 25.94 -10.89 -13.69
C SER A 156 27.18 -10.35 -14.38
N ASP A 157 27.39 -10.71 -15.66
CA ASP A 157 28.67 -10.51 -16.37
C ASP A 157 28.41 -10.01 -17.81
N GLY A 158 29.21 -9.02 -18.25
CA GLY A 158 28.96 -8.25 -19.47
C GLY A 158 29.11 -8.98 -20.81
N ASP A 159 29.76 -10.15 -20.82
CA ASP A 159 30.03 -10.95 -22.05
C ASP A 159 28.77 -11.41 -22.79
N ARG A 160 27.58 -11.30 -22.18
CA ARG A 160 26.30 -11.73 -22.76
C ARG A 160 25.61 -10.71 -23.66
N LEU A 161 26.15 -9.50 -23.82
CA LEU A 161 25.59 -8.43 -24.66
C LEU A 161 26.48 -8.15 -25.89
N ALA A 162 27.06 -9.21 -26.47
CA ALA A 162 28.09 -9.08 -27.50
C ALA A 162 27.56 -8.59 -28.86
N THR A 163 26.25 -8.74 -29.10
CA THR A 163 25.57 -8.28 -30.34
C THR A 163 24.36 -7.39 -30.05
N GLN A 164 23.98 -6.56 -31.03
CA GLN A 164 22.78 -5.72 -30.96
C GLN A 164 21.49 -6.55 -30.79
N ALA A 165 21.42 -7.75 -31.38
CA ALA A 165 20.31 -8.68 -31.20
C ALA A 165 20.22 -9.22 -29.75
N GLU A 166 21.36 -9.58 -29.15
CA GLU A 166 21.42 -9.98 -27.75
C GLU A 166 21.05 -8.82 -26.81
N PHE A 167 21.43 -7.59 -27.15
CA PHE A 167 20.99 -6.40 -26.43
C PHE A 167 19.48 -6.23 -26.48
N PHE A 168 18.85 -6.25 -27.65
CA PHE A 168 17.38 -6.15 -27.72
C PHE A 168 16.68 -7.27 -26.94
N LYS A 169 17.23 -8.50 -26.95
CA LYS A 169 16.70 -9.64 -26.20
C LYS A 169 16.88 -9.55 -24.68
N GLN A 170 18.05 -9.12 -24.20
CA GLN A 170 18.45 -9.20 -22.77
C GLN A 170 18.34 -7.86 -22.03
N ALA A 171 18.44 -6.74 -22.74
CA ALA A 171 18.13 -5.40 -22.22
C ALA A 171 16.62 -5.10 -22.21
N THR A 172 15.78 -6.04 -22.65
CA THR A 172 14.32 -5.97 -22.49
C THR A 172 13.96 -5.88 -21.00
N PRO A 173 13.42 -4.75 -20.50
CA PRO A 173 13.18 -4.59 -19.08
C PRO A 173 11.90 -5.31 -18.66
N LYS A 174 11.99 -6.05 -17.55
CA LYS A 174 10.86 -6.76 -16.97
C LYS A 174 10.20 -5.92 -15.89
N TRP A 175 8.87 -5.88 -15.89
CA TRP A 175 8.08 -5.23 -14.86
C TRP A 175 8.16 -5.98 -13.52
N ASN A 176 8.44 -5.23 -12.44
CA ASN A 176 8.61 -5.74 -11.08
C ASN A 176 7.28 -5.86 -10.30
N LYS A 177 6.13 -5.86 -11.00
CA LYS A 177 4.77 -5.85 -10.43
C LYS A 177 4.39 -4.61 -9.61
N ASN A 178 5.17 -3.54 -9.70
CA ASN A 178 4.99 -2.30 -8.93
C ASN A 178 4.41 -1.16 -9.78
N ILE A 179 3.50 -0.39 -9.20
CA ILE A 179 2.86 0.78 -9.84
C ILE A 179 3.09 2.10 -9.07
N HIS A 180 3.80 2.04 -7.94
CA HIS A 180 4.24 3.19 -7.14
C HIS A 180 5.77 3.20 -6.99
N SER A 181 6.37 4.40 -6.97
CA SER A 181 7.81 4.60 -6.79
C SER A 181 8.17 4.42 -5.31
N VAL A 182 9.33 3.82 -5.02
CA VAL A 182 9.89 3.84 -3.65
C VAL A 182 11.24 4.54 -3.55
N ASP A 183 12.01 4.58 -4.65
CA ASP A 183 13.36 5.13 -4.71
C ASP A 183 13.47 6.42 -5.53
N GLY A 184 12.49 6.73 -6.41
CA GLY A 184 12.42 8.01 -7.14
C GLY A 184 13.09 8.02 -8.51
N TYR A 185 13.45 6.84 -9.01
CA TYR A 185 14.16 6.67 -10.27
C TYR A 185 13.29 5.87 -11.23
N LEU A 186 12.84 6.51 -12.31
CA LEU A 186 12.22 5.80 -13.43
C LEU A 186 13.32 5.27 -14.35
N PRO A 187 13.15 4.08 -14.94
CA PRO A 187 14.04 3.56 -15.97
C PRO A 187 13.89 4.38 -17.27
N LEU A 188 15.02 4.73 -17.91
CA LEU A 188 15.04 5.52 -19.14
C LEU A 188 15.87 4.85 -20.25
N VAL A 189 15.54 5.16 -21.50
CA VAL A 189 16.34 4.81 -22.69
C VAL A 189 16.52 6.03 -23.57
N GLY A 190 17.75 6.28 -24.04
CA GLY A 190 18.08 7.37 -24.94
C GLY A 190 18.82 6.96 -26.20
N MET A 191 18.61 7.74 -27.25
CA MET A 191 19.27 7.66 -28.57
C MET A 191 19.18 9.05 -29.25
N VAL A 192 19.83 9.23 -30.40
CA VAL A 192 19.62 10.41 -31.27
C VAL A 192 18.17 10.50 -31.79
N ALA A 193 17.78 11.63 -32.38
CA ALA A 193 16.40 11.89 -32.83
C ALA A 193 15.94 11.11 -34.10
N ASN A 194 16.28 9.82 -34.20
CA ASN A 194 15.81 8.89 -35.24
C ASN A 194 15.17 7.64 -34.63
N ARG A 195 14.81 6.65 -35.46
CA ARG A 195 14.16 5.39 -35.01
C ARG A 195 15.15 4.29 -34.60
N THR A 196 16.40 4.36 -35.04
CA THR A 196 17.38 3.26 -35.00
C THR A 196 18.45 3.42 -33.92
N GLY A 197 18.79 4.65 -33.55
CA GLY A 197 20.03 4.99 -32.85
C GLY A 197 21.28 4.95 -33.76
N LEU A 198 21.11 4.89 -35.09
CA LEU A 198 22.20 4.90 -36.07
C LEU A 198 22.84 6.29 -36.15
N CYS A 199 24.16 6.30 -36.13
CA CYS A 199 25.03 7.48 -36.25
C CYS A 199 26.28 7.16 -37.09
N HIS A 200 26.93 8.19 -37.60
CA HIS A 200 28.29 8.13 -38.15
C HIS A 200 29.23 9.00 -37.30
N VAL A 201 30.36 8.45 -36.86
CA VAL A 201 31.37 9.15 -36.06
C VAL A 201 32.53 9.54 -36.97
N ASP A 202 32.82 10.84 -37.10
CA ASP A 202 33.87 11.33 -37.97
C ASP A 202 35.27 11.38 -37.31
N GLU A 203 36.28 11.74 -38.11
CA GLU A 203 37.68 11.82 -37.68
C GLU A 203 37.96 12.84 -36.56
N ASN A 204 37.04 13.77 -36.30
CA ASN A 204 37.13 14.79 -35.25
C ASN A 204 36.31 14.41 -34.00
N GLY A 205 35.62 13.26 -34.02
CA GLY A 205 34.74 12.83 -32.94
C GLY A 205 33.35 13.48 -32.96
N ALA A 206 32.94 14.10 -34.07
CA ALA A 206 31.58 14.60 -34.23
C ALA A 206 30.62 13.48 -34.66
N ILE A 207 29.39 13.51 -34.14
CA ILE A 207 28.37 12.49 -34.40
C ILE A 207 27.38 13.05 -35.43
N HIS A 208 27.31 12.42 -36.60
CA HIS A 208 26.37 12.75 -37.67
C HIS A 208 25.21 11.77 -37.66
N TYR A 209 23.97 12.23 -37.84
CA TYR A 209 22.81 11.33 -38.00
C TYR A 209 21.71 11.97 -38.84
N THR A 210 20.88 11.15 -39.47
CA THR A 210 19.64 11.59 -40.15
C THR A 210 18.45 11.35 -39.24
N ASP A 211 17.56 12.34 -39.08
CA ASP A 211 16.32 12.21 -38.32
C ASP A 211 15.21 11.47 -39.10
N ASN A 212 14.04 11.36 -38.49
CA ASN A 212 12.89 10.65 -39.06
C ASN A 212 12.22 11.37 -40.24
N ASP A 213 12.48 12.66 -40.44
CA ASP A 213 11.94 13.48 -41.53
C ASP A 213 12.95 13.60 -42.70
N GLY A 214 14.15 13.03 -42.54
CA GLY A 214 15.22 13.02 -43.55
C GLY A 214 16.22 14.17 -43.42
N THR A 215 16.22 14.90 -42.31
CA THR A 215 17.16 16.01 -42.06
C THR A 215 18.44 15.48 -41.42
N ASN A 216 19.59 15.94 -41.92
CA ASN A 216 20.89 15.59 -41.35
C ASN A 216 21.26 16.57 -40.23
N HIS A 217 21.72 16.02 -39.10
CA HIS A 217 22.15 16.73 -37.90
C HIS A 217 23.57 16.32 -37.53
N VAL A 218 24.30 17.22 -36.88
CA VAL A 218 25.69 16.99 -36.45
C VAL A 218 25.85 17.48 -35.02
N ILE A 219 26.37 16.62 -34.14
CA ILE A 219 26.68 16.91 -32.73
C ILE A 219 28.20 17.06 -32.62
N THR A 220 28.67 18.29 -32.33
CA THR A 220 30.11 18.65 -32.39
C THR A 220 30.81 18.70 -31.04
N GLY A 221 30.20 18.15 -29.99
CA GLY A 221 30.85 17.88 -28.70
C GLY A 221 31.07 19.07 -27.76
N THR A 222 30.62 20.28 -28.11
CA THR A 222 30.47 21.38 -27.15
C THR A 222 29.11 21.29 -26.44
N PRO A 223 29.05 21.36 -25.09
CA PRO A 223 27.80 21.64 -24.39
C PRO A 223 27.15 22.91 -24.97
N HIS A 224 25.84 22.91 -25.13
CA HIS A 224 25.15 23.98 -25.84
C HIS A 224 25.06 25.24 -24.94
N ASP A 225 25.68 26.35 -25.33
CA ASP A 225 25.44 27.67 -24.71
C ASP A 225 24.02 28.14 -25.08
N GLY A 226 22.99 27.70 -24.35
CA GLY A 226 21.59 28.09 -24.58
C GLY A 226 20.56 27.01 -24.24
N PRO A 227 19.27 27.24 -24.53
CA PRO A 227 18.21 26.29 -24.20
C PRO A 227 18.39 24.98 -24.98
N HIS A 228 18.42 23.86 -24.25
CA HIS A 228 18.61 22.50 -24.76
C HIS A 228 17.84 22.19 -26.06
N ASP A 229 18.59 21.98 -27.15
CA ASP A 229 18.08 21.54 -28.46
C ASP A 229 18.07 20.00 -28.56
N PRO A 230 16.89 19.37 -28.75
CA PRO A 230 16.79 17.92 -28.83
C PRO A 230 17.38 17.28 -30.10
N TYR A 231 17.81 18.07 -31.08
CA TYR A 231 18.56 17.59 -32.24
C TYR A 231 20.09 17.67 -32.06
N GLN A 232 20.54 18.27 -30.96
CA GLN A 232 21.96 18.38 -30.59
C GLN A 232 22.32 17.45 -29.41
N SER A 233 21.42 16.56 -28.98
CA SER A 233 21.64 15.68 -27.84
C SER A 233 20.92 14.33 -27.96
N PHE A 234 21.29 13.39 -27.10
CA PHE A 234 20.63 12.11 -26.93
C PHE A 234 19.48 12.22 -25.92
N ILE A 235 18.25 11.90 -26.34
CA ILE A 235 17.05 12.12 -25.52
C ILE A 235 16.68 10.86 -24.75
N LEU A 236 16.92 10.86 -23.44
CA LEU A 236 16.49 9.79 -22.54
C LEU A 236 14.99 9.93 -22.26
N LYS A 237 14.19 9.04 -22.84
CA LYS A 237 12.76 8.90 -22.56
C LYS A 237 12.54 7.89 -21.46
N ARG A 238 11.61 8.17 -20.54
CA ARG A 238 11.17 7.21 -19.52
C ARG A 238 10.49 6.02 -20.20
N LEU A 239 10.69 4.81 -19.67
CA LEU A 239 9.99 3.61 -20.13
C LEU A 239 8.59 3.44 -19.53
N MET A 240 8.29 4.25 -18.52
CA MET A 240 7.00 4.31 -17.85
C MET A 240 6.18 5.49 -18.40
N SER A 241 4.86 5.33 -18.36
CA SER A 241 3.87 6.40 -18.38
C SER A 241 3.49 6.77 -16.94
N LYS A 242 2.93 7.96 -16.74
CA LYS A 242 2.28 8.38 -15.50
C LYS A 242 0.78 8.51 -15.76
N VAL A 243 -0.05 7.93 -14.91
CA VAL A 243 -1.52 7.96 -15.03
C VAL A 243 -2.11 8.49 -13.75
N THR A 244 -2.88 9.57 -13.84
CA THR A 244 -3.69 10.11 -12.75
C THR A 244 -5.17 9.91 -13.05
N MET A 245 -5.88 9.30 -12.12
CA MET A 245 -7.34 9.16 -12.15
C MET A 245 -7.91 10.16 -11.14
N ASN A 246 -8.77 11.08 -11.56
CA ASN A 246 -9.51 12.00 -10.70
C ASN A 246 -10.99 11.58 -10.67
N ILE A 247 -11.42 10.87 -9.63
CA ILE A 247 -12.81 10.48 -9.40
C ILE A 247 -13.53 11.61 -8.65
N LYS A 248 -14.84 11.77 -8.88
CA LYS A 248 -15.71 12.59 -8.03
C LYS A 248 -17.17 12.09 -8.07
N SER A 249 -17.91 12.36 -7.01
CA SER A 249 -19.37 12.25 -7.01
C SER A 249 -19.99 13.30 -7.93
N GLY A 250 -21.14 12.97 -8.53
CA GLY A 250 -22.06 13.92 -9.14
C GLY A 250 -22.84 14.73 -8.09
N GLU A 251 -23.70 15.62 -8.59
CA GLU A 251 -24.67 16.36 -7.75
C GLU A 251 -25.74 15.41 -7.20
N GLY A 252 -26.14 15.57 -5.93
CA GLY A 252 -27.12 14.69 -5.26
C GLY A 252 -26.64 13.27 -4.95
N VAL A 253 -25.34 12.99 -5.11
CA VAL A 253 -24.74 11.66 -5.02
C VAL A 253 -23.55 11.64 -4.06
N LYS A 254 -23.41 10.54 -3.31
CA LYS A 254 -22.21 10.20 -2.55
C LYS A 254 -21.64 8.87 -3.06
N PHE A 255 -20.45 8.91 -3.64
CA PHE A 255 -19.69 7.71 -3.99
C PHE A 255 -18.49 7.55 -3.05
N VAL A 256 -18.31 6.34 -2.52
CA VAL A 256 -17.18 5.95 -1.67
C VAL A 256 -16.42 4.84 -2.39
N PRO A 257 -15.25 5.11 -3.01
CA PRO A 257 -14.46 4.05 -3.64
C PRO A 257 -13.85 3.14 -2.57
N ARG A 258 -13.88 1.83 -2.85
CA ARG A 258 -13.28 0.78 -2.01
C ARG A 258 -11.86 0.48 -2.50
N ASP A 259 -11.76 0.02 -3.74
CA ASP A 259 -10.52 -0.44 -4.37
C ASP A 259 -10.47 -0.07 -5.85
N TYR A 260 -9.26 -0.08 -6.41
CA TYR A 260 -9.04 -0.14 -7.85
C TYR A 260 -8.00 -1.20 -8.21
N THR A 261 -8.16 -1.85 -9.36
CA THR A 261 -7.17 -2.78 -9.92
C THR A 261 -6.83 -2.33 -11.34
N VAL A 262 -5.54 -2.15 -11.63
CA VAL A 262 -5.08 -1.91 -13.00
C VAL A 262 -4.90 -3.26 -13.69
N ARG A 263 -5.73 -3.52 -14.69
CA ARG A 263 -5.80 -4.78 -15.42
C ARG A 263 -4.97 -4.73 -16.70
N HIS A 264 -4.43 -5.87 -17.12
CA HIS A 264 -3.61 -6.02 -18.32
C HIS A 264 -2.38 -5.07 -18.39
N ILE A 265 -1.44 -5.21 -17.46
CA ILE A 265 -0.12 -4.55 -17.49
C ILE A 265 0.90 -5.47 -18.21
N PRO A 266 1.67 -4.99 -19.19
CA PRO A 266 2.64 -5.81 -19.91
C PRO A 266 3.85 -6.20 -19.03
N HIS A 267 4.23 -7.48 -19.10
CA HIS A 267 5.40 -8.03 -18.41
C HIS A 267 6.73 -7.41 -18.84
N TYR A 268 6.82 -6.99 -20.09
CA TYR A 268 8.06 -6.54 -20.73
C TYR A 268 7.81 -5.27 -21.53
N VAL A 269 8.77 -4.36 -21.51
CA VAL A 269 8.78 -3.14 -22.34
C VAL A 269 9.86 -3.26 -23.42
N SER A 270 9.57 -2.78 -24.63
CA SER A 270 10.56 -2.76 -25.69
C SER A 270 11.67 -1.75 -25.34
N PRO A 271 12.97 -2.10 -25.35
CA PRO A 271 14.02 -1.14 -25.01
C PRO A 271 14.03 0.04 -25.99
N THR A 272 13.81 -0.22 -27.29
CA THR A 272 13.65 0.80 -28.34
C THR A 272 12.35 0.59 -29.11
N ALA A 273 11.89 1.57 -29.90
CA ALA A 273 10.69 1.41 -30.72
C ALA A 273 10.83 0.35 -31.84
N GLN A 274 12.07 0.03 -32.23
CA GLN A 274 12.39 -0.93 -33.29
C GLN A 274 12.68 -2.35 -32.81
N ALA A 275 12.96 -2.56 -31.51
CA ALA A 275 13.33 -3.89 -31.02
C ALA A 275 12.22 -4.94 -31.22
N TRP A 276 10.95 -4.53 -31.36
CA TRP A 276 9.80 -5.41 -31.63
C TRP A 276 8.93 -4.95 -32.82
N THR A 277 8.39 -5.92 -33.57
CA THR A 277 7.35 -5.69 -34.58
C THR A 277 5.98 -5.37 -33.95
N GLU A 278 4.98 -5.06 -34.77
CA GLU A 278 3.60 -4.90 -34.30
C GLU A 278 2.97 -6.24 -33.87
N GLU A 279 3.29 -7.35 -34.54
CA GLU A 279 2.84 -8.67 -34.09
C GLU A 279 3.47 -9.06 -32.76
N GLU A 280 4.76 -8.76 -32.55
CA GLU A 280 5.45 -9.05 -31.29
C GLU A 280 4.87 -8.23 -30.13
N ARG A 281 4.62 -6.92 -30.35
CA ARG A 281 3.93 -6.08 -29.35
C ARG A 281 2.53 -6.60 -29.00
N ALA A 282 1.75 -7.07 -29.98
CA ALA A 282 0.44 -7.65 -29.72
C ALA A 282 0.49 -8.94 -28.87
N ARG A 283 1.62 -9.67 -28.91
CA ARG A 283 1.84 -10.95 -28.22
C ARG A 283 2.43 -10.82 -26.81
N ILE A 284 2.73 -9.60 -26.35
CA ILE A 284 3.30 -9.40 -25.00
C ILE A 284 2.34 -9.96 -23.94
N LEU A 285 2.88 -10.78 -23.03
CA LEU A 285 2.20 -11.24 -21.83
C LEU A 285 1.74 -10.06 -20.98
N VAL A 286 0.49 -10.14 -20.51
CA VAL A 286 -0.06 -9.19 -19.54
C VAL A 286 -0.44 -9.90 -18.24
N GLU A 287 -0.32 -9.16 -17.15
CA GLU A 287 -0.71 -9.52 -15.80
C GLU A 287 -1.31 -8.29 -15.11
N ASP A 288 -2.13 -8.49 -14.08
CA ASP A 288 -2.73 -7.38 -13.36
C ASP A 288 -1.81 -6.83 -12.27
N ALA A 289 -2.01 -5.55 -11.91
CA ALA A 289 -1.61 -5.07 -10.60
C ALA A 289 -2.42 -5.80 -9.50
N LYS A 290 -1.89 -5.79 -8.28
CA LYS A 290 -2.69 -6.15 -7.10
C LYS A 290 -3.78 -5.08 -6.89
N PRO A 291 -4.95 -5.44 -6.33
CA PRO A 291 -5.94 -4.46 -5.92
C PRO A 291 -5.31 -3.45 -4.95
N VAL A 292 -5.56 -2.16 -5.19
CA VAL A 292 -5.14 -1.09 -4.30
C VAL A 292 -6.38 -0.54 -3.62
N LYS A 293 -6.48 -0.80 -2.31
CA LYS A 293 -7.47 -0.15 -1.45
C LYS A 293 -7.17 1.34 -1.38
N PHE A 294 -8.20 2.17 -1.43
CA PHE A 294 -8.02 3.59 -1.15
C PHE A 294 -7.76 3.79 0.35
N GLY A 295 -6.94 4.77 0.72
CA GLY A 295 -6.61 5.15 2.10
C GLY A 295 -7.50 6.24 2.71
N LEU A 296 -7.29 6.51 4.00
CA LEU A 296 -8.04 7.51 4.77
C LEU A 296 -7.58 8.94 4.47
N GLY A 297 -8.51 9.76 4.01
CA GLY A 297 -8.19 11.12 3.57
C GLY A 297 -7.57 11.17 2.18
N ASP A 298 -7.44 10.04 1.47
CA ASP A 298 -7.20 10.00 0.04
C ASP A 298 -8.12 11.00 -0.65
N SER A 299 -7.53 11.85 -1.48
CA SER A 299 -8.27 12.42 -2.59
C SER A 299 -8.96 11.28 -3.33
N LEU A 300 -10.13 11.55 -3.92
CA LEU A 300 -10.68 10.70 -4.98
C LEU A 300 -9.76 10.66 -6.23
N THR A 301 -8.56 11.24 -6.13
CA THR A 301 -7.46 11.19 -7.06
C THR A 301 -6.41 10.18 -6.62
N PHE A 302 -5.94 9.32 -7.54
CA PHE A 302 -4.74 8.51 -7.37
C PHE A 302 -3.81 8.62 -8.59
N THR A 303 -2.51 8.39 -8.38
CA THR A 303 -1.49 8.39 -9.44
C THR A 303 -0.67 7.09 -9.42
N VAL A 304 -0.52 6.49 -10.59
CA VAL A 304 0.25 5.25 -10.82
C VAL A 304 1.22 5.46 -11.98
N TYR A 305 2.31 4.68 -12.00
CA TYR A 305 3.20 4.59 -13.15
C TYR A 305 3.03 3.23 -13.83
N LEU A 306 2.74 3.24 -15.13
CA LEU A 306 2.48 2.02 -15.90
C LEU A 306 3.50 1.86 -17.04
N PRO A 307 4.04 0.66 -17.29
CA PRO A 307 4.87 0.41 -18.45
C PRO A 307 4.08 0.61 -19.76
N GLU A 308 4.80 0.83 -20.87
CA GLU A 308 4.17 1.01 -22.19
C GLU A 308 3.37 -0.22 -22.65
N ASN A 309 2.10 0.00 -23.02
CA ASN A 309 1.24 -1.01 -23.66
C ASN A 309 0.63 -0.44 -24.94
N ILE A 310 1.23 -0.75 -26.10
CA ILE A 310 0.74 -0.29 -27.41
C ILE A 310 -0.29 -1.30 -27.95
N ARG A 311 -1.53 -0.86 -28.13
CA ARG A 311 -2.64 -1.72 -28.57
C ARG A 311 -3.46 -1.01 -29.65
N LYS A 312 -3.53 -1.63 -30.83
CA LYS A 312 -4.27 -1.12 -31.99
C LYS A 312 -5.60 -1.84 -32.16
N VAL A 313 -6.65 -1.07 -32.42
CA VAL A 313 -7.97 -1.57 -32.83
C VAL A 313 -7.85 -2.34 -34.15
N LYS A 314 -8.64 -3.42 -34.30
CA LYS A 314 -8.62 -4.27 -35.49
C LYS A 314 -9.11 -3.52 -36.73
N LEU A 315 -8.48 -3.77 -37.87
CA LEU A 315 -8.86 -3.18 -39.15
C LEU A 315 -10.35 -3.41 -39.46
N GLY A 316 -11.09 -2.33 -39.71
CA GLY A 316 -12.53 -2.36 -40.01
C GLY A 316 -13.47 -2.26 -38.80
N VAL A 317 -12.93 -2.11 -37.58
CA VAL A 317 -13.71 -1.68 -36.41
C VAL A 317 -13.69 -0.15 -36.33
N THR A 318 -14.84 0.46 -36.11
CA THR A 318 -15.02 1.91 -35.92
C THR A 318 -15.68 2.17 -34.57
N ILE A 319 -15.23 3.22 -33.87
CA ILE A 319 -15.71 3.63 -32.55
C ILE A 319 -16.18 5.08 -32.67
N ASP A 320 -17.50 5.28 -32.64
CA ASP A 320 -18.16 6.58 -32.82
C ASP A 320 -18.74 7.15 -31.51
N ASP A 321 -18.90 6.30 -30.48
CA ASP A 321 -19.35 6.66 -29.14
C ASP A 321 -18.31 6.23 -28.09
N TYR A 322 -17.96 7.16 -27.20
CA TYR A 322 -17.08 6.94 -26.04
C TYR A 322 -17.48 5.71 -25.21
N LYS A 323 -18.77 5.38 -25.12
CA LYS A 323 -19.30 4.21 -24.39
C LYS A 323 -19.01 2.86 -25.04
N GLN A 324 -18.68 2.81 -26.33
CA GLN A 324 -18.46 1.54 -27.04
C GLN A 324 -17.19 0.82 -26.59
N ARG A 325 -16.17 1.54 -26.08
CA ARG A 325 -14.89 0.95 -25.67
C ARG A 325 -15.05 -0.12 -24.60
N ASP A 326 -15.87 0.17 -23.61
CA ASP A 326 -16.02 -0.62 -22.38
C ASP A 326 -17.11 -1.70 -22.53
N LYS A 327 -17.60 -1.94 -23.76
CA LYS A 327 -18.71 -2.86 -24.04
C LYS A 327 -18.28 -4.31 -24.16
N VAL A 328 -18.93 -5.17 -23.39
CA VAL A 328 -18.67 -6.62 -23.32
C VAL A 328 -19.40 -7.38 -24.45
N VAL A 329 -18.79 -8.45 -24.95
CA VAL A 329 -19.44 -9.40 -25.86
C VAL A 329 -20.37 -10.31 -25.05
N LYS A 330 -21.66 -10.33 -25.39
CA LYS A 330 -22.65 -11.24 -24.79
C LYS A 330 -22.99 -12.40 -25.75
N LEU A 331 -23.10 -13.63 -25.23
CA LEU A 331 -23.54 -14.84 -25.94
C LEU A 331 -24.67 -15.49 -25.15
N ASN A 332 -25.83 -15.73 -25.79
CA ASN A 332 -27.06 -16.15 -25.11
C ASN A 332 -27.37 -15.24 -23.90
N ASP A 333 -27.25 -13.93 -24.11
CA ASP A 333 -27.42 -12.86 -23.13
C ASP A 333 -26.48 -12.88 -21.90
N LYS A 334 -25.42 -13.73 -21.89
CA LYS A 334 -24.40 -13.76 -20.83
C LYS A 334 -23.06 -13.19 -21.29
N ASN A 335 -22.36 -12.47 -20.41
CA ASN A 335 -21.02 -11.94 -20.64
C ASN A 335 -20.02 -13.06 -20.98
N VAL A 336 -19.20 -12.85 -22.01
CA VAL A 336 -18.19 -13.80 -22.49
C VAL A 336 -16.83 -13.43 -21.94
N GLU A 337 -16.11 -14.39 -21.35
CA GLU A 337 -14.72 -14.21 -20.92
C GLU A 337 -13.76 -14.16 -22.12
N GLU A 338 -12.65 -13.42 -21.96
CA GLU A 338 -11.57 -13.41 -22.94
C GLU A 338 -10.79 -14.73 -22.87
N THR A 339 -10.74 -15.43 -24.01
CA THR A 339 -10.03 -16.71 -24.14
C THR A 339 -8.78 -16.53 -24.99
N ALA A 340 -7.63 -16.97 -24.48
CA ALA A 340 -6.42 -17.10 -25.29
C ALA A 340 -6.66 -18.11 -26.44
N PRO A 341 -6.22 -17.84 -27.69
CA PRO A 341 -6.33 -18.81 -28.79
C PRO A 341 -5.41 -20.02 -28.57
N ASP A 342 -5.93 -21.24 -28.79
CA ASP A 342 -5.22 -22.51 -28.58
C ASP A 342 -3.91 -22.66 -29.39
N ASP A 343 -3.78 -21.93 -30.52
CA ASP A 343 -2.66 -22.04 -31.46
C ASP A 343 -1.49 -21.07 -31.19
N PHE A 344 -1.52 -20.29 -30.08
CA PHE A 344 -0.41 -19.40 -29.72
C PHE A 344 0.56 -20.08 -28.73
N HIS A 345 1.76 -20.41 -29.24
CA HIS A 345 2.73 -21.33 -28.62
C HIS A 345 2.85 -21.27 -27.09
N ALA A 346 2.58 -22.43 -26.48
CA ALA A 346 2.46 -22.67 -25.05
C ALA A 346 3.77 -22.55 -24.25
N GLU A 347 4.15 -21.30 -23.97
CA GLU A 347 4.79 -20.87 -22.70
C GLU A 347 4.29 -19.45 -22.30
N ASN A 348 3.77 -18.67 -23.26
CA ASN A 348 3.28 -17.30 -23.08
C ASN A 348 1.76 -17.17 -23.29
N ALA A 349 0.95 -17.95 -22.56
CA ALA A 349 -0.49 -17.72 -22.54
C ALA A 349 -0.81 -16.39 -21.84
N HIS A 350 -1.39 -15.42 -22.56
CA HIS A 350 -1.93 -14.20 -21.95
C HIS A 350 -2.85 -14.59 -20.78
N ASN A 351 -2.66 -14.00 -19.60
CA ASN A 351 -3.49 -14.32 -18.42
C ASN A 351 -4.85 -13.62 -18.51
N HIS A 352 -5.70 -14.08 -19.42
CA HIS A 352 -7.05 -13.55 -19.67
C HIS A 352 -8.14 -14.22 -18.82
N LYS A 353 -7.79 -15.17 -17.96
CA LYS A 353 -8.77 -15.94 -17.16
C LYS A 353 -9.51 -15.01 -16.19
N GLY A 354 -10.84 -14.95 -16.28
CA GLY A 354 -11.67 -14.07 -15.46
C GLY A 354 -11.81 -12.64 -15.99
N HIS A 355 -11.26 -12.32 -17.17
CA HIS A 355 -11.43 -11.02 -17.83
C HIS A 355 -12.57 -11.07 -18.84
N TYR A 356 -13.30 -9.98 -19.02
CA TYR A 356 -14.34 -9.88 -20.04
C TYR A 356 -13.76 -9.67 -21.44
N LYS A 357 -14.36 -10.32 -22.44
CA LYS A 357 -14.08 -10.09 -23.84
C LYS A 357 -14.83 -8.85 -24.31
N PHE A 358 -14.10 -7.77 -24.60
CA PHE A 358 -14.68 -6.53 -25.11
C PHE A 358 -14.99 -6.60 -26.62
N GLN A 359 -16.03 -5.89 -27.05
CA GLN A 359 -16.52 -5.89 -28.44
C GLN A 359 -15.65 -5.00 -29.35
N TYR A 360 -15.14 -3.89 -28.82
CA TYR A 360 -14.41 -2.86 -29.57
C TYR A 360 -12.96 -2.68 -29.12
N ALA A 361 -12.68 -2.79 -27.82
CA ALA A 361 -11.32 -2.73 -27.31
C ALA A 361 -10.48 -3.92 -27.82
N PRO A 362 -9.20 -3.69 -28.16
CA PRO A 362 -8.31 -4.77 -28.60
C PRO A 362 -7.90 -5.68 -27.43
N PRO A 363 -7.70 -6.99 -27.66
CA PRO A 363 -7.17 -7.92 -26.66
C PRO A 363 -5.96 -7.39 -25.87
N ALA A 364 -5.97 -7.62 -24.56
CA ALA A 364 -4.94 -7.16 -23.62
C ALA A 364 -4.71 -5.62 -23.58
N SER A 365 -5.72 -4.81 -23.92
CA SER A 365 -5.74 -3.38 -23.58
C SER A 365 -5.81 -3.16 -22.07
N THR A 366 -5.00 -2.22 -21.57
CA THR A 366 -4.99 -1.84 -20.15
C THR A 366 -6.27 -1.10 -19.80
N TYR A 367 -6.91 -1.51 -18.71
CA TYR A 367 -8.09 -0.85 -18.15
C TYR A 367 -8.00 -0.84 -16.62
N ILE A 368 -8.81 0.01 -15.99
CA ILE A 368 -8.95 0.08 -14.54
C ILE A 368 -10.32 -0.49 -14.17
N GLU A 369 -10.31 -1.48 -13.30
CA GLU A 369 -11.51 -1.90 -12.57
C GLU A 369 -11.57 -1.07 -11.28
N LEU A 370 -12.63 -0.30 -11.11
CA LEU A 370 -12.89 0.55 -9.94
C LEU A 370 -14.15 0.05 -9.25
N THR A 371 -14.09 -0.22 -7.95
CA THR A 371 -15.29 -0.61 -7.19
C THR A 371 -15.58 0.36 -6.04
N GLY A 372 -16.84 0.40 -5.60
CA GLY A 372 -17.22 1.25 -4.47
C GLY A 372 -18.71 1.23 -4.15
N TRP A 373 -19.06 1.97 -3.11
CA TRP A 373 -20.43 2.12 -2.62
C TRP A 373 -21.03 3.45 -3.10
N PHE A 374 -22.26 3.38 -3.62
CA PHE A 374 -23.06 4.52 -4.04
C PHE A 374 -24.22 4.73 -3.07
N GLU A 375 -24.49 5.99 -2.70
CA GLU A 375 -25.70 6.44 -2.01
C GLU A 375 -26.22 7.72 -2.68
N ASN A 376 -27.54 7.89 -2.78
CA ASN A 376 -28.14 9.20 -3.07
C ASN A 376 -28.30 10.05 -1.79
N GLU A 377 -28.51 11.36 -1.96
CA GLU A 377 -28.50 12.34 -0.87
C GLU A 377 -29.56 12.10 0.23
N ASP A 378 -30.76 11.64 -0.13
CA ASP A 378 -31.82 11.30 0.83
C ASP A 378 -31.67 9.90 1.46
N LYS A 379 -30.73 9.10 0.94
CA LYS A 379 -30.50 7.69 1.26
C LYS A 379 -31.78 6.86 1.10
N SER A 380 -32.43 6.97 -0.05
CA SER A 380 -33.49 6.07 -0.51
C SER A 380 -32.98 5.00 -1.50
N VAL A 381 -31.81 5.22 -2.11
CA VAL A 381 -31.16 4.32 -3.06
C VAL A 381 -29.69 4.17 -2.73
N ALA A 382 -29.24 2.92 -2.58
CA ALA A 382 -27.84 2.56 -2.42
C ALA A 382 -27.42 1.43 -3.37
N ALA A 383 -26.13 1.30 -3.68
CA ALA A 383 -25.61 0.21 -4.51
C ALA A 383 -24.12 -0.11 -4.25
N ASP A 384 -23.74 -1.39 -4.37
CA ASP A 384 -22.34 -1.78 -4.62
C ASP A 384 -22.14 -1.82 -6.14
N VAL A 385 -21.18 -1.05 -6.65
CA VAL A 385 -20.99 -0.80 -8.08
C VAL A 385 -19.55 -1.07 -8.51
N ARG A 386 -19.41 -1.54 -9.74
CA ARG A 386 -18.14 -1.78 -10.43
C ARG A 386 -18.12 -1.07 -11.78
N TYR A 387 -16.99 -0.43 -12.07
CA TYR A 387 -16.73 0.27 -13.32
C TYR A 387 -15.48 -0.29 -14.01
N TYR A 388 -15.56 -0.55 -15.30
CA TYR A 388 -14.44 -0.93 -16.15
C TYR A 388 -14.09 0.26 -17.05
N ILE A 389 -12.87 0.79 -16.94
CA ILE A 389 -12.44 2.04 -17.58
C ILE A 389 -11.17 1.79 -18.39
N HIS A 390 -11.28 1.66 -19.72
CA HIS A 390 -10.11 1.54 -20.58
C HIS A 390 -9.19 2.77 -20.53
N LEU A 391 -7.88 2.53 -20.67
CA LEU A 391 -6.86 3.57 -20.78
C LEU A 391 -6.44 3.77 -22.24
N GLY A 392 -6.10 5.01 -22.61
CA GLY A 392 -5.78 5.40 -23.97
C GLY A 392 -5.97 6.90 -24.24
N ASN A 393 -5.54 7.39 -25.41
CA ASN A 393 -5.61 8.81 -25.76
C ASN A 393 -6.93 9.18 -26.49
N PHE A 394 -8.06 8.91 -25.84
CA PHE A 394 -9.39 9.10 -26.42
C PHE A 394 -9.77 10.56 -26.72
N GLY A 395 -8.97 11.54 -26.27
CA GLY A 395 -9.11 12.94 -26.67
C GLY A 395 -8.52 13.25 -28.05
N LYS A 396 -7.64 12.38 -28.57
CA LYS A 396 -7.00 12.44 -29.88
C LYS A 396 -7.71 11.52 -30.89
N ASP A 397 -8.00 10.29 -30.50
CA ASP A 397 -8.72 9.28 -31.30
C ASP A 397 -9.43 8.29 -30.36
N LEU A 398 -10.74 8.05 -30.56
CA LEU A 398 -11.52 7.08 -29.78
C LEU A 398 -11.04 5.64 -29.93
N SER A 399 -10.22 5.36 -30.96
CA SER A 399 -9.60 4.06 -31.26
C SER A 399 -8.20 3.89 -30.64
N ASP A 400 -7.68 4.90 -29.93
CA ASP A 400 -6.33 4.87 -29.34
C ASP A 400 -6.37 4.27 -27.92
N PHE A 401 -6.20 2.95 -27.82
CA PHE A 401 -6.07 2.20 -26.55
C PHE A 401 -4.60 2.04 -26.11
N SER A 402 -3.69 2.89 -26.59
CA SER A 402 -2.27 2.79 -26.26
C SER A 402 -1.89 3.63 -25.04
N VAL A 403 -1.19 2.99 -24.11
CA VAL A 403 -0.49 3.64 -23.00
C VAL A 403 0.96 3.81 -23.43
N GLU A 404 1.32 4.99 -23.92
CA GLU A 404 2.64 5.29 -24.48
C GLU A 404 3.65 5.66 -23.38
N ARG A 405 4.93 5.28 -23.55
CA ARG A 405 6.02 5.67 -22.62
C ARG A 405 6.25 7.18 -22.59
N ASP A 406 6.80 7.69 -21.49
CA ASP A 406 7.15 9.11 -21.29
C ASP A 406 5.97 10.09 -21.44
N HIS A 407 4.73 9.61 -21.26
CA HIS A 407 3.50 10.43 -21.28
C HIS A 407 2.85 10.56 -19.90
N TYR A 408 2.10 11.64 -19.72
CA TYR A 408 1.21 11.84 -18.56
C TYR A 408 -0.26 11.89 -18.98
N TYR A 409 -1.03 10.91 -18.52
CA TYR A 409 -2.47 10.82 -18.74
C TYR A 409 -3.23 11.30 -17.49
N THR A 410 -4.26 12.13 -17.68
CA THR A 410 -5.17 12.54 -16.60
C THR A 410 -6.62 12.26 -17.00
N TYR A 411 -7.26 11.31 -16.32
CA TYR A 411 -8.67 10.96 -16.54
C TYR A 411 -9.53 11.62 -15.45
N ASN A 412 -10.69 12.15 -15.83
CA ASN A 412 -11.63 12.77 -14.89
C ASN A 412 -12.94 11.97 -14.90
N VAL A 413 -13.15 11.16 -13.88
CA VAL A 413 -14.29 10.24 -13.72
C VAL A 413 -15.34 10.91 -12.84
N THR A 414 -16.62 10.82 -13.21
CA THR A 414 -17.72 11.38 -12.41
C THR A 414 -18.84 10.34 -12.27
N VAL A 415 -19.08 9.88 -11.04
CA VAL A 415 -20.16 8.92 -10.72
C VAL A 415 -21.46 9.70 -10.60
N LYS A 416 -22.36 9.54 -11.59
CA LYS A 416 -23.57 10.37 -11.74
C LYS A 416 -24.84 9.80 -11.13
N GLY A 417 -24.92 8.49 -10.90
CA GLY A 417 -26.16 7.80 -10.57
C GLY A 417 -26.10 6.31 -10.92
N VAL A 418 -27.12 5.57 -10.51
CA VAL A 418 -27.31 4.13 -10.84
C VAL A 418 -28.46 3.87 -11.81
N ASP A 419 -29.10 4.93 -12.33
CA ASP A 419 -30.27 4.83 -13.21
C ASP A 419 -30.03 3.99 -14.48
N ASP A 420 -28.82 4.02 -15.03
CA ASP A 420 -28.46 3.20 -16.20
C ASP A 420 -28.39 1.69 -15.86
N ILE A 421 -28.02 1.33 -14.62
CA ILE A 421 -28.05 -0.05 -14.11
C ILE A 421 -29.51 -0.47 -13.85
N VAL A 422 -30.32 0.43 -13.26
CA VAL A 422 -31.76 0.20 -13.05
C VAL A 422 -32.47 -0.05 -14.38
N VAL A 423 -32.16 0.73 -15.42
CA VAL A 423 -32.77 0.57 -16.74
C VAL A 423 -32.27 -0.69 -17.48
N GLU A 424 -31.04 -1.14 -17.24
CA GLU A 424 -30.60 -2.44 -17.77
C GLU A 424 -31.45 -3.59 -17.19
N VAL A 425 -31.77 -3.54 -15.90
CA VAL A 425 -32.61 -4.55 -15.21
C VAL A 425 -34.10 -4.41 -15.55
N GLU A 426 -34.64 -3.19 -15.67
CA GLU A 426 -36.08 -2.96 -15.88
C GLU A 426 -36.51 -2.98 -17.37
N ASP A 427 -35.68 -2.49 -18.31
CA ASP A 427 -35.99 -2.39 -19.75
C ASP A 427 -35.18 -3.36 -20.65
N GLU A 428 -34.32 -4.20 -20.07
CA GLU A 428 -33.36 -5.08 -20.78
C GLU A 428 -32.36 -4.31 -21.69
N LYS A 429 -31.98 -3.08 -21.32
CA LYS A 429 -31.14 -2.20 -22.16
C LYS A 429 -29.90 -1.69 -21.43
N GLU A 430 -28.76 -2.28 -21.77
CA GLU A 430 -27.42 -1.83 -21.37
C GLU A 430 -27.14 -0.41 -21.95
N LYS A 431 -27.37 0.63 -21.13
CA LYS A 431 -27.19 2.04 -21.52
C LYS A 431 -25.75 2.54 -21.35
N THR A 432 -25.02 2.00 -20.38
CA THR A 432 -23.64 2.35 -20.05
C THR A 432 -22.87 1.05 -19.87
N PRO A 433 -22.30 0.51 -20.97
CA PRO A 433 -21.47 -0.67 -20.90
C PRO A 433 -20.26 -0.46 -19.99
N GLY A 434 -19.84 -1.52 -19.30
CA GLY A 434 -18.75 -1.43 -18.33
C GLY A 434 -19.17 -0.85 -16.97
N ALA A 435 -20.47 -0.79 -16.65
CA ALA A 435 -20.99 -0.51 -15.32
C ALA A 435 -21.93 -1.64 -14.86
N GLU A 436 -21.60 -2.30 -13.74
CA GLU A 436 -22.37 -3.42 -13.17
C GLU A 436 -22.62 -3.15 -11.67
N GLY A 437 -23.71 -3.68 -11.09
CA GLY A 437 -23.95 -3.52 -9.66
C GLY A 437 -25.34 -3.94 -9.14
N VAL A 438 -25.45 -4.07 -7.82
CA VAL A 438 -26.70 -4.41 -7.12
C VAL A 438 -27.29 -3.16 -6.49
N VAL A 439 -28.52 -2.79 -6.89
CA VAL A 439 -29.21 -1.57 -6.46
C VAL A 439 -30.33 -1.91 -5.47
N PHE A 440 -30.28 -1.26 -4.31
CA PHE A 440 -31.28 -1.38 -3.24
C PHE A 440 -32.08 -0.08 -3.16
N LYS A 441 -33.39 -0.14 -3.41
CA LYS A 441 -34.37 0.92 -3.12
C LYS A 441 -34.98 0.56 -1.76
N HIS A 442 -34.67 1.29 -0.69
CA HIS A 442 -34.86 0.78 0.68
C HIS A 442 -35.65 1.70 1.63
N GLU A 443 -36.56 1.11 2.42
CA GLU A 443 -37.19 1.79 3.57
C GLU A 443 -36.23 1.84 4.77
N ALA A 444 -35.73 0.69 5.22
CA ALA A 444 -34.79 0.56 6.35
C ALA A 444 -33.43 -0.05 5.93
N PHE A 445 -32.32 0.64 6.24
CA PHE A 445 -30.95 0.20 5.93
C PHE A 445 -30.01 0.41 7.13
N VAL A 446 -29.07 -0.53 7.33
CA VAL A 446 -27.96 -0.41 8.28
C VAL A 446 -26.70 -1.12 7.76
N HIS A 447 -25.52 -0.56 8.08
CA HIS A 447 -24.21 -1.13 7.77
C HIS A 447 -23.43 -1.47 9.05
N LEU A 448 -23.62 -2.71 9.50
CA LEU A 448 -23.11 -3.31 10.73
C LEU A 448 -21.60 -3.61 10.62
N ASP A 449 -20.90 -3.69 11.76
CA ASP A 449 -19.56 -4.26 11.81
C ASP A 449 -19.58 -5.81 11.84
N SER A 450 -18.39 -6.39 11.79
CA SER A 450 -18.10 -7.81 11.65
C SER A 450 -18.30 -8.64 12.92
N HIS A 451 -18.52 -8.03 14.08
CA HIS A 451 -18.86 -8.71 15.34
C HIS A 451 -20.36 -9.03 15.45
N PHE A 452 -20.79 -9.58 16.59
CA PHE A 452 -22.21 -9.80 16.89
C PHE A 452 -22.99 -8.47 16.90
N ASP A 453 -24.21 -8.47 16.38
CA ASP A 453 -25.08 -7.29 16.32
C ASP A 453 -26.56 -7.67 16.52
N GLN A 454 -27.44 -6.67 16.66
CA GLN A 454 -28.89 -6.85 16.74
C GLN A 454 -29.69 -5.64 16.19
N VAL A 455 -30.72 -5.95 15.41
CA VAL A 455 -31.52 -4.98 14.64
C VAL A 455 -33.02 -5.23 14.83
N GLU A 456 -33.79 -4.20 15.17
CA GLU A 456 -35.24 -4.25 15.27
C GLU A 456 -35.89 -4.27 13.88
N MET A 457 -36.81 -5.22 13.65
CA MET A 457 -37.59 -5.34 12.42
C MET A 457 -39.08 -5.46 12.72
N LYS A 458 -39.89 -4.67 12.01
CA LYS A 458 -41.35 -4.78 12.00
C LYS A 458 -41.81 -5.59 10.79
N PHE A 459 -42.49 -6.71 11.05
CA PHE A 459 -43.20 -7.46 10.01
C PHE A 459 -44.65 -6.96 9.90
N ARG A 460 -45.16 -6.89 8.67
CA ARG A 460 -46.53 -6.44 8.35
C ARG A 460 -47.26 -7.52 7.57
N ARG A 461 -48.50 -7.82 7.97
CA ARG A 461 -49.29 -8.91 7.37
C ARG A 461 -49.58 -8.66 5.90
N SER A 462 -49.82 -7.40 5.51
CA SER A 462 -50.09 -6.97 4.13
C SER A 462 -49.01 -7.33 3.12
N ASP A 463 -47.79 -7.52 3.61
CA ASP A 463 -46.60 -7.70 2.78
C ASP A 463 -46.24 -9.18 2.79
N VAL A 464 -46.21 -9.78 3.98
CA VAL A 464 -45.98 -11.23 4.20
C VAL A 464 -47.05 -12.12 3.53
N GLU A 465 -48.31 -11.68 3.46
CA GLU A 465 -49.40 -12.45 2.83
C GLU A 465 -49.24 -12.61 1.30
N LYS A 466 -48.45 -11.74 0.66
CA LYS A 466 -48.13 -11.80 -0.79
C LYS A 466 -46.86 -12.62 -1.09
N GLY A 467 -46.23 -13.16 -0.04
CA GLY A 467 -44.87 -13.68 -0.06
C GLY A 467 -43.81 -12.58 0.00
N VAL A 468 -42.63 -12.92 0.50
CA VAL A 468 -41.48 -12.01 0.65
C VAL A 468 -40.26 -12.56 -0.07
N TYR A 469 -39.49 -11.68 -0.69
CA TYR A 469 -38.18 -12.02 -1.23
C TYR A 469 -37.15 -11.98 -0.11
N LEU A 470 -36.41 -13.08 0.05
CA LEU A 470 -35.23 -13.17 0.89
C LEU A 470 -34.02 -13.27 -0.02
N TYR A 471 -33.12 -12.29 0.10
CA TYR A 471 -31.90 -12.19 -0.68
C TYR A 471 -30.70 -12.13 0.26
N THR A 472 -29.62 -12.82 -0.10
CA THR A 472 -28.30 -12.56 0.48
C THR A 472 -27.22 -12.62 -0.59
N ASP A 473 -26.22 -11.75 -0.45
CA ASP A 473 -24.96 -11.85 -1.17
C ASP A 473 -23.84 -12.04 -0.15
N THR A 474 -22.96 -13.01 -0.41
CA THR A 474 -21.86 -13.41 0.48
C THR A 474 -20.58 -13.57 -0.33
N PRO A 475 -19.39 -13.67 0.31
CA PRO A 475 -18.16 -14.08 -0.37
C PRO A 475 -18.31 -15.40 -1.15
N PHE A 476 -19.16 -16.31 -0.66
CA PHE A 476 -19.51 -17.60 -1.27
C PHE A 476 -20.67 -17.53 -2.29
N GLY A 477 -21.05 -16.33 -2.73
CA GLY A 477 -22.04 -16.11 -3.78
C GLY A 477 -23.42 -15.67 -3.28
N ILE A 478 -24.35 -15.61 -4.24
CA ILE A 478 -25.68 -15.01 -4.11
C ILE A 478 -26.74 -16.10 -3.92
N MET A 479 -27.66 -15.88 -2.98
CA MET A 479 -28.87 -16.67 -2.76
C MET A 479 -30.09 -15.76 -2.82
N GLY A 480 -31.12 -16.15 -3.58
CA GLY A 480 -32.37 -15.40 -3.69
C GLY A 480 -33.58 -16.34 -3.81
N VAL A 481 -34.52 -16.23 -2.86
CA VAL A 481 -35.76 -17.00 -2.83
C VAL A 481 -36.97 -16.10 -2.61
N MET A 482 -38.10 -16.48 -3.19
CA MET A 482 -39.43 -16.00 -2.79
C MET A 482 -40.00 -17.00 -1.78
N TYR A 483 -40.43 -16.52 -0.61
CA TYR A 483 -41.04 -17.34 0.43
C TYR A 483 -42.48 -16.92 0.74
N TYR A 484 -43.38 -17.89 0.71
CA TYR A 484 -44.77 -17.76 1.14
C TYR A 484 -44.95 -18.54 2.45
N PRO A 485 -45.15 -17.87 3.60
CA PRO A 485 -45.25 -18.54 4.90
C PRO A 485 -46.42 -19.50 5.05
N LYS A 486 -46.30 -20.42 6.01
CA LYS A 486 -47.33 -21.40 6.38
C LYS A 486 -48.68 -20.72 6.63
N GLY A 487 -49.72 -21.23 5.97
CA GLY A 487 -51.10 -20.75 6.06
C GLY A 487 -51.45 -19.58 5.13
N THR A 488 -50.50 -19.00 4.39
CA THR A 488 -50.81 -18.07 3.29
C THR A 488 -51.53 -18.81 2.15
N PRO A 489 -52.29 -18.10 1.27
CA PRO A 489 -52.98 -18.73 0.15
C PRO A 489 -52.07 -19.56 -0.76
N ASP A 490 -50.86 -19.07 -1.02
CA ASP A 490 -49.87 -19.71 -1.90
C ASP A 490 -48.87 -20.61 -1.14
N GLY A 491 -48.63 -20.35 0.15
CA GLY A 491 -47.70 -21.14 0.99
C GLY A 491 -48.26 -22.46 1.54
N GLY A 492 -49.58 -22.63 1.57
CA GLY A 492 -50.20 -23.89 1.97
C GLY A 492 -49.90 -24.29 3.42
N THR A 493 -49.81 -25.60 3.70
CA THR A 493 -49.58 -26.13 5.06
C THR A 493 -48.13 -26.01 5.55
N ASP A 494 -47.18 -26.11 4.63
CA ASP A 494 -45.76 -26.34 4.96
C ASP A 494 -44.86 -25.13 4.63
N GLY A 495 -45.43 -24.12 3.98
CA GLY A 495 -44.72 -22.97 3.41
C GLY A 495 -44.19 -23.31 2.01
N LEU A 496 -44.12 -22.31 1.13
CA LEU A 496 -43.59 -22.47 -0.23
C LEU A 496 -42.36 -21.59 -0.42
N CYS A 497 -41.21 -22.21 -0.72
CA CYS A 497 -39.96 -21.54 -1.04
C CYS A 497 -39.61 -21.79 -2.51
N MET A 498 -39.29 -20.72 -3.25
CA MET A 498 -38.99 -20.77 -4.69
C MET A 498 -37.71 -19.99 -4.99
N GLY A 499 -36.68 -20.66 -5.53
CA GLY A 499 -35.48 -19.99 -6.03
C GLY A 499 -35.79 -19.06 -7.21
N VAL A 500 -35.33 -17.80 -7.15
CA VAL A 500 -35.68 -16.75 -8.12
C VAL A 500 -34.86 -16.86 -9.40
N SER A 501 -33.54 -16.97 -9.29
CA SER A 501 -32.60 -17.12 -10.42
C SER A 501 -32.08 -18.55 -10.60
N ASN A 502 -32.04 -19.34 -9.51
CA ASN A 502 -31.55 -20.71 -9.51
C ASN A 502 -32.57 -21.66 -8.83
N PRO A 503 -33.31 -22.48 -9.61
CA PRO A 503 -34.27 -23.45 -9.07
C PRO A 503 -33.66 -24.53 -8.16
N ALA A 504 -32.34 -24.67 -8.12
CA ALA A 504 -31.66 -25.59 -7.22
C ALA A 504 -31.51 -25.05 -5.78
N ILE A 505 -31.90 -23.79 -5.51
CA ILE A 505 -31.95 -23.24 -4.14
C ILE A 505 -33.27 -23.70 -3.48
N THR A 506 -33.17 -24.62 -2.51
CA THR A 506 -34.30 -25.08 -1.71
C THR A 506 -34.43 -24.28 -0.41
N LYS A 507 -35.47 -24.54 0.40
CA LYS A 507 -35.62 -23.89 1.72
C LYS A 507 -34.43 -24.20 2.64
N GLU A 508 -33.93 -25.42 2.62
CA GLU A 508 -32.81 -25.87 3.45
C GLU A 508 -31.51 -25.15 3.05
N VAL A 509 -31.22 -25.07 1.74
CA VAL A 509 -30.06 -24.30 1.23
C VAL A 509 -30.18 -22.82 1.59
N ALA A 510 -31.38 -22.24 1.45
CA ALA A 510 -31.62 -20.85 1.80
C ALA A 510 -31.55 -20.58 3.32
N GLN A 511 -31.89 -21.57 4.15
CA GLN A 511 -31.73 -21.51 5.61
C GLN A 511 -30.25 -21.47 6.00
N ASP A 512 -29.40 -22.33 5.42
CA ASP A 512 -27.96 -22.31 5.71
C ASP A 512 -27.26 -21.02 5.22
N TYR A 513 -27.65 -20.47 4.07
CA TYR A 513 -27.19 -19.15 3.61
C TYR A 513 -27.60 -17.99 4.53
N LEU A 514 -28.65 -18.16 5.33
CA LEU A 514 -29.18 -17.17 6.27
C LEU A 514 -28.97 -17.57 7.74
N ALA A 515 -28.15 -18.59 8.02
CA ALA A 515 -27.91 -19.09 9.37
C ALA A 515 -27.19 -18.08 10.29
N TRP A 516 -26.65 -17.01 9.73
CA TRP A 516 -26.09 -15.86 10.44
C TRP A 516 -27.15 -14.86 10.94
N LEU A 517 -28.45 -15.15 10.75
CA LEU A 517 -29.57 -14.31 11.15
C LEU A 517 -30.61 -15.11 11.94
N GLU A 518 -30.84 -14.68 13.18
CA GLU A 518 -31.73 -15.32 14.13
C GLU A 518 -32.73 -14.30 14.70
N PHE A 519 -33.96 -14.74 14.99
CA PHE A 519 -35.08 -13.85 15.27
C PHE A 519 -35.84 -14.24 16.54
N THR A 520 -36.09 -13.27 17.42
CA THR A 520 -36.99 -13.41 18.58
C THR A 520 -38.04 -12.31 18.56
N LYS A 521 -39.30 -12.66 18.85
CA LYS A 521 -40.40 -11.69 18.91
C LYS A 521 -40.24 -10.77 20.12
N GLU A 522 -40.43 -9.47 19.92
CA GLU A 522 -40.40 -8.51 21.02
C GLU A 522 -41.73 -8.52 21.78
N THR A 523 -41.68 -8.76 23.08
CA THR A 523 -42.88 -8.87 23.95
C THR A 523 -42.82 -7.99 25.21
N THR A 524 -41.63 -7.60 25.65
CA THR A 524 -41.43 -6.81 26.87
C THR A 524 -41.69 -5.34 26.57
N VAL A 525 -42.70 -4.74 27.22
CA VAL A 525 -43.08 -3.34 26.99
C VAL A 525 -41.92 -2.39 27.31
N CYS A 526 -41.65 -1.46 26.39
CA CYS A 526 -40.69 -0.39 26.62
C CYS A 526 -41.23 0.61 27.66
N ASP A 527 -40.50 0.78 28.76
CA ASP A 527 -40.85 1.64 29.90
C ASP A 527 -40.14 3.00 29.88
N TYR A 528 -39.30 3.28 28.88
CA TYR A 528 -38.68 4.58 28.64
C TYR A 528 -39.23 5.23 27.36
N THR A 529 -39.39 6.56 27.39
CA THR A 529 -39.92 7.32 26.25
C THR A 529 -38.82 7.82 25.32
N SER A 530 -38.31 6.96 24.44
CA SER A 530 -37.61 7.44 23.23
C SER A 530 -38.62 8.02 22.25
N ALA A 531 -38.54 9.32 21.96
CA ALA A 531 -39.49 10.00 21.08
C ALA A 531 -39.53 9.42 19.66
N ASP A 532 -38.42 8.84 19.19
CA ASP A 532 -38.21 8.43 17.80
C ASP A 532 -38.58 6.97 17.49
N LYS A 533 -38.49 6.05 18.47
CA LYS A 533 -38.68 4.60 18.30
C LYS A 533 -40.08 4.23 17.84
N GLU A 534 -40.20 3.30 16.89
CA GLU A 534 -41.48 2.78 16.40
C GLU A 534 -42.00 1.62 17.25
N SER A 535 -41.15 0.67 17.67
CA SER A 535 -41.58 -0.44 18.54
C SER A 535 -42.04 0.03 19.92
N PRO A 536 -43.18 -0.45 20.45
CA PRO A 536 -43.58 -0.24 21.83
C PRO A 536 -42.87 -1.20 22.81
N TYR A 537 -41.95 -2.04 22.32
CA TYR A 537 -41.26 -3.07 23.08
C TYR A 537 -39.75 -2.80 23.21
N LEU A 538 -39.11 -3.45 24.17
CA LEU A 538 -37.66 -3.56 24.24
C LEU A 538 -37.18 -4.63 23.24
N MET A 539 -35.95 -4.47 22.74
CA MET A 539 -35.28 -5.54 22.01
C MET A 539 -35.15 -6.78 22.91
N ALA A 540 -35.31 -7.96 22.33
CA ALA A 540 -35.18 -9.22 23.06
C ALA A 540 -33.73 -9.45 23.51
N PHE A 541 -33.56 -10.19 24.61
CA PHE A 541 -32.27 -10.80 24.91
C PHE A 541 -32.02 -11.97 23.96
N TYR A 542 -30.76 -12.23 23.62
CA TYR A 542 -30.40 -13.42 22.88
C TYR A 542 -30.54 -14.65 23.78
N ARG A 543 -31.33 -15.64 23.37
CA ARG A 543 -31.51 -16.91 24.09
C ARG A 543 -31.50 -18.05 23.07
N PRO A 544 -30.51 -18.96 23.08
CA PRO A 544 -30.34 -19.97 22.04
C PRO A 544 -31.51 -20.98 21.97
N ASP A 545 -32.35 -21.06 23.01
CA ASP A 545 -33.57 -21.88 23.05
C ASP A 545 -34.85 -21.15 22.60
N GLU A 546 -34.82 -19.83 22.42
CA GLU A 546 -35.98 -19.01 22.02
C GLU A 546 -35.91 -18.46 20.57
N VAL A 547 -34.69 -18.31 20.04
CA VAL A 547 -34.42 -17.78 18.69
C VAL A 547 -34.91 -18.69 17.57
N LYS A 548 -35.21 -18.10 16.40
CA LYS A 548 -35.68 -18.82 15.20
C LYS A 548 -34.99 -18.32 13.94
N ASN A 549 -34.81 -19.19 12.95
CA ASN A 549 -34.42 -18.75 11.60
C ASN A 549 -35.56 -17.91 10.96
N VAL A 550 -35.22 -17.09 9.97
CA VAL A 550 -36.14 -16.15 9.30
C VAL A 550 -37.44 -16.79 8.81
N PHE A 551 -37.41 -18.03 8.31
CA PHE A 551 -38.59 -18.69 7.76
C PHE A 551 -39.59 -19.06 8.85
N ASP A 552 -39.12 -19.58 9.98
CA ASP A 552 -39.99 -19.96 11.10
C ASP A 552 -40.49 -18.72 11.87
N ALA A 553 -39.73 -17.62 11.89
CA ALA A 553 -40.21 -16.33 12.40
C ALA A 553 -41.32 -15.72 11.52
N LEU A 554 -41.21 -15.83 10.19
CA LEU A 554 -42.27 -15.42 9.26
C LEU A 554 -43.52 -16.32 9.36
N ASP A 555 -43.33 -17.62 9.55
CA ASP A 555 -44.42 -18.58 9.80
C ASP A 555 -45.13 -18.28 11.13
N GLU A 556 -44.40 -18.03 12.22
CA GLU A 556 -44.94 -17.63 13.53
C GLU A 556 -45.73 -16.33 13.42
N PHE A 557 -45.15 -15.31 12.78
CA PHE A 557 -45.81 -14.02 12.58
C PHE A 557 -47.13 -14.17 11.80
N TYR A 558 -47.13 -14.87 10.67
CA TYR A 558 -48.35 -15.02 9.88
C TYR A 558 -49.41 -15.85 10.63
N ALA A 559 -48.99 -16.82 11.44
CA ALA A 559 -49.86 -17.64 12.28
C ALA A 559 -50.47 -16.86 13.47
N SER A 560 -49.81 -15.82 14.00
CA SER A 560 -50.31 -15.01 15.11
C SER A 560 -51.61 -14.25 14.78
N ARG A 561 -51.83 -13.96 13.49
CA ARG A 561 -52.93 -13.14 12.93
C ARG A 561 -52.91 -11.67 13.38
N GLU A 562 -51.79 -11.20 13.89
CA GLU A 562 -51.56 -9.77 14.14
C GLU A 562 -51.38 -9.03 12.80
N ASP A 563 -51.80 -7.76 12.73
CA ASP A 563 -51.59 -6.92 11.54
C ASP A 563 -50.10 -6.57 11.36
N SER A 564 -49.37 -6.42 12.48
CA SER A 564 -47.92 -6.24 12.51
C SER A 564 -47.34 -6.66 13.87
N ALA A 565 -46.11 -7.16 13.87
CA ALA A 565 -45.33 -7.45 15.08
C ALA A 565 -43.87 -7.01 14.91
N TYR A 566 -43.17 -6.85 16.03
CA TYR A 566 -41.76 -6.46 16.08
C TYR A 566 -40.92 -7.67 16.51
N TYR A 567 -39.76 -7.80 15.89
CA TYR A 567 -38.78 -8.86 16.11
C TYR A 567 -37.41 -8.23 16.25
N THR A 568 -36.62 -8.72 17.21
CA THR A 568 -35.18 -8.48 17.24
C THR A 568 -34.52 -9.52 16.32
N CYS A 569 -33.79 -9.04 15.32
CA CYS A 569 -32.94 -9.83 14.44
C CYS A 569 -31.52 -9.78 14.99
N PHE A 570 -31.07 -10.89 15.58
CA PHE A 570 -29.69 -11.10 16.01
C PHE A 570 -28.84 -11.50 14.81
N VAL A 571 -27.69 -10.85 14.70
CA VAL A 571 -26.73 -11.04 13.60
C VAL A 571 -25.51 -11.72 14.19
N ASP A 572 -25.10 -12.87 13.62
CA ASP A 572 -23.84 -13.53 13.94
C ASP A 572 -22.65 -12.70 13.42
N GLU A 573 -21.45 -12.95 13.93
CA GLU A 573 -20.23 -12.36 13.40
C GLU A 573 -19.96 -12.80 11.95
N ASN A 574 -19.19 -12.02 11.19
CA ASN A 574 -18.90 -12.33 9.78
C ASN A 574 -17.77 -13.36 9.61
N PHE A 575 -17.98 -14.53 10.21
CA PHE A 575 -17.08 -15.67 10.19
C PHE A 575 -17.84 -16.94 9.74
N TYR A 576 -17.21 -17.75 8.91
CA TYR A 576 -17.82 -18.95 8.35
C TYR A 576 -17.06 -20.20 8.81
N GLU A 577 -17.71 -21.05 9.61
CA GLU A 577 -17.17 -22.35 10.03
C GLU A 577 -17.23 -23.41 8.91
N ARG A 578 -18.11 -23.19 7.93
CA ARG A 578 -18.36 -24.05 6.78
C ARG A 578 -18.91 -23.24 5.61
N HIS A 579 -18.92 -23.83 4.42
CA HIS A 579 -19.54 -23.22 3.25
C HIS A 579 -21.06 -23.04 3.48
N PRO A 580 -21.66 -21.87 3.16
CA PRO A 580 -23.08 -21.59 3.41
C PRO A 580 -24.04 -22.36 2.49
N ASP A 581 -23.58 -22.85 1.35
CA ASP A 581 -24.28 -23.90 0.60
C ASP A 581 -23.93 -25.28 1.18
N PRO A 582 -24.87 -26.01 1.82
CA PRO A 582 -24.61 -27.31 2.45
C PRO A 582 -24.30 -28.43 1.46
N ARG A 583 -24.44 -28.18 0.15
CA ARG A 583 -24.06 -29.12 -0.92
C ARG A 583 -22.55 -29.12 -1.18
N ILE A 584 -21.84 -28.08 -0.73
CA ILE A 584 -20.38 -27.95 -0.82
C ILE A 584 -19.80 -28.37 0.54
N THR A 585 -18.92 -29.37 0.51
CA THR A 585 -18.34 -29.99 1.72
C THR A 585 -16.84 -29.72 1.87
N ASP A 586 -16.28 -28.92 0.97
CA ASP A 586 -14.87 -28.52 1.03
C ASP A 586 -14.63 -27.60 2.25
N PRO A 587 -13.54 -27.80 3.02
CA PRO A 587 -13.21 -26.94 4.16
C PRO A 587 -12.96 -25.50 3.72
N VAL A 588 -13.67 -24.55 4.33
CA VAL A 588 -13.46 -23.13 4.07
C VAL A 588 -12.12 -22.65 4.62
N GLN A 589 -11.45 -21.80 3.85
CA GLN A 589 -10.21 -21.15 4.24
C GLN A 589 -10.51 -19.71 4.69
N LEU A 590 -9.71 -19.16 5.60
CA LEU A 590 -9.87 -17.76 6.03
C LEU A 590 -9.89 -16.79 4.84
N LYS A 591 -9.03 -17.01 3.84
CA LYS A 591 -8.94 -16.18 2.63
C LYS A 591 -10.21 -16.16 1.76
N ASP A 592 -11.17 -17.05 2.01
CA ASP A 592 -12.41 -17.14 1.23
C ASP A 592 -13.48 -16.14 1.73
N PHE A 593 -13.30 -15.55 2.93
CA PHE A 593 -14.26 -14.60 3.53
C PHE A 593 -13.66 -13.46 4.36
N ILE A 594 -12.43 -13.56 4.85
CA ILE A 594 -11.67 -12.48 5.51
C ILE A 594 -11.14 -11.50 4.46
N ASN A 595 -11.14 -10.18 4.73
CA ASN A 595 -10.80 -9.12 3.76
C ASN A 595 -11.59 -9.16 2.44
N CYS A 596 -12.73 -9.86 2.42
CA CYS A 596 -13.57 -10.02 1.25
C CYS A 596 -14.67 -8.94 1.20
N LYS A 597 -15.52 -8.97 0.17
CA LYS A 597 -16.71 -8.12 0.14
C LYS A 597 -17.61 -8.36 1.36
N ASP A 598 -18.23 -7.29 1.84
CA ASP A 598 -19.29 -7.33 2.86
C ASP A 598 -20.39 -8.33 2.47
N ARG A 599 -20.98 -8.99 3.48
CA ARG A 599 -22.20 -9.78 3.26
C ARG A 599 -23.44 -8.89 3.37
N ILE A 600 -24.44 -9.18 2.56
CA ILE A 600 -25.70 -8.43 2.49
C ILE A 600 -26.84 -9.39 2.76
N PHE A 601 -27.83 -8.96 3.53
CA PHE A 601 -29.16 -9.55 3.58
C PHE A 601 -30.21 -8.50 3.19
N SER A 602 -31.24 -8.91 2.46
CA SER A 602 -32.41 -8.07 2.26
C SER A 602 -33.70 -8.88 2.34
N LEU A 603 -34.67 -8.29 3.04
CA LEU A 603 -36.07 -8.70 3.06
C LEU A 603 -36.84 -7.68 2.21
N ALA A 604 -37.35 -8.13 1.06
CA ALA A 604 -37.86 -7.29 -0.01
C ALA A 604 -39.26 -7.70 -0.49
N THR A 605 -39.93 -6.78 -1.18
CA THR A 605 -41.27 -6.99 -1.77
C THR A 605 -41.26 -7.16 -3.29
N ASP A 606 -40.18 -6.75 -3.98
CA ASP A 606 -39.91 -7.01 -5.40
C ASP A 606 -38.39 -7.16 -5.59
N LEU A 607 -37.95 -8.05 -6.48
CA LEU A 607 -36.54 -8.33 -6.79
C LEU A 607 -36.40 -8.75 -8.25
N LYS A 608 -35.49 -8.10 -8.98
CA LYS A 608 -35.22 -8.36 -10.42
C LYS A 608 -33.72 -8.43 -10.70
N PHE A 609 -33.33 -9.24 -11.67
CA PHE A 609 -31.96 -9.43 -12.15
C PHE A 609 -31.85 -9.07 -13.64
N SER A 610 -30.67 -8.63 -14.08
CA SER A 610 -30.31 -8.58 -15.49
C SER A 610 -30.13 -9.99 -16.07
N LYS A 611 -30.20 -10.14 -17.39
CA LYS A 611 -30.12 -11.45 -18.08
C LYS A 611 -28.77 -12.18 -17.93
N ASP A 612 -27.71 -11.45 -17.65
CA ASP A 612 -26.36 -11.96 -17.39
C ASP A 612 -26.09 -12.26 -15.92
N ASP A 613 -27.07 -12.04 -15.04
CA ASP A 613 -26.99 -12.15 -13.58
C ASP A 613 -25.93 -11.21 -12.94
N LYS A 614 -25.54 -10.11 -13.62
CA LYS A 614 -24.49 -9.16 -13.15
C LYS A 614 -25.03 -7.92 -12.44
N SER A 615 -26.29 -7.58 -12.67
CA SER A 615 -26.95 -6.43 -12.06
C SER A 615 -28.30 -6.85 -11.48
N ALA A 616 -28.73 -6.18 -10.41
CA ALA A 616 -30.02 -6.47 -9.77
C ALA A 616 -30.66 -5.22 -9.15
N VAL A 617 -31.99 -5.22 -9.04
CA VAL A 617 -32.78 -4.15 -8.41
C VAL A 617 -33.74 -4.75 -7.41
N SER A 618 -33.69 -4.28 -6.15
CA SER A 618 -34.55 -4.72 -5.04
C SER A 618 -35.39 -3.56 -4.50
N GLN A 619 -36.67 -3.82 -4.23
CA GLN A 619 -37.56 -2.96 -3.44
C GLN A 619 -37.60 -3.49 -2.00
N SER A 620 -36.59 -3.09 -1.23
CA SER A 620 -36.24 -3.63 0.08
C SER A 620 -37.01 -2.96 1.22
N VAL A 621 -37.61 -3.77 2.09
CA VAL A 621 -38.17 -3.28 3.36
C VAL A 621 -37.01 -3.10 4.34
N TYR A 622 -36.19 -4.16 4.51
CA TYR A 622 -34.96 -4.14 5.29
C TYR A 622 -33.77 -4.54 4.43
N THR A 623 -32.64 -3.86 4.63
CA THR A 623 -31.34 -4.26 4.10
C THR A 623 -30.29 -4.16 5.20
N LEU A 624 -29.70 -5.29 5.55
CA LEU A 624 -28.54 -5.38 6.43
C LEU A 624 -27.30 -5.56 5.56
N LYS A 625 -26.28 -4.72 5.75
CA LYS A 625 -24.94 -4.94 5.22
C LYS A 625 -24.01 -5.18 6.40
N GLN A 626 -23.16 -6.19 6.36
CA GLN A 626 -22.23 -6.51 7.44
C GLN A 626 -20.81 -6.63 6.89
N ARG A 627 -19.87 -5.92 7.52
CA ARG A 627 -18.47 -5.86 7.09
C ARG A 627 -17.79 -7.22 7.16
N SER A 628 -16.89 -7.50 6.22
CA SER A 628 -15.91 -8.58 6.40
C SER A 628 -14.98 -8.25 7.57
N ILE A 629 -14.49 -9.27 8.28
CA ILE A 629 -13.46 -9.08 9.31
C ILE A 629 -12.20 -8.59 8.61
N ALA A 630 -11.62 -7.49 9.09
CA ALA A 630 -10.38 -6.94 8.55
C ALA A 630 -9.16 -7.70 9.09
N CYS A 631 -8.14 -7.92 8.27
CA CYS A 631 -6.89 -8.56 8.68
C CYS A 631 -5.72 -8.02 7.86
N PHE A 632 -4.52 -7.95 8.43
CA PHE A 632 -3.32 -7.45 7.73
C PHE A 632 -2.27 -8.54 7.47
N TYR A 633 -2.48 -9.78 7.91
CA TYR A 633 -1.57 -10.90 7.69
C TYR A 633 -1.64 -11.39 6.23
N ASP A 634 -0.59 -12.07 5.74
CA ASP A 634 -0.67 -12.78 4.47
C ASP A 634 -1.69 -13.93 4.58
N MET A 635 -2.84 -13.77 3.93
CA MET A 635 -3.92 -14.77 3.94
C MET A 635 -3.57 -16.04 3.14
N ASN A 636 -2.46 -16.04 2.39
CA ASN A 636 -1.95 -17.22 1.71
C ASN A 636 -1.01 -18.07 2.57
N ASP A 637 -0.53 -17.57 3.71
CA ASP A 637 0.23 -18.38 4.68
C ASP A 637 -0.77 -19.24 5.48
N PRO A 638 -0.78 -20.58 5.30
CA PRO A 638 -1.71 -21.44 6.01
C PRO A 638 -1.24 -21.80 7.43
N THR A 639 -0.02 -21.41 7.82
CA THR A 639 0.69 -21.90 9.01
C THR A 639 0.61 -20.99 10.22
N LEU A 640 0.61 -19.66 10.01
CA LEU A 640 0.55 -18.69 11.10
C LEU A 640 -0.88 -18.52 11.63
N ASN A 641 -1.03 -18.54 12.95
CA ASN A 641 -2.26 -18.12 13.62
C ASN A 641 -2.43 -16.60 13.50
N LYS A 642 -3.61 -16.17 13.03
CA LYS A 642 -3.91 -14.76 12.75
C LYS A 642 -4.92 -14.21 13.75
N PHE A 643 -5.06 -12.89 13.77
CA PHE A 643 -6.21 -12.22 14.37
C PHE A 643 -6.87 -11.29 13.36
N GLY A 644 -8.15 -11.03 13.57
CA GLY A 644 -8.98 -10.12 12.81
C GLY A 644 -9.36 -8.90 13.65
N VAL A 645 -9.74 -7.82 12.98
CA VAL A 645 -10.04 -6.52 13.57
C VAL A 645 -11.47 -6.12 13.21
N GLU A 646 -12.14 -5.46 14.14
CA GLU A 646 -13.36 -4.71 13.83
C GLU A 646 -13.03 -3.54 12.88
N SER A 647 -14.03 -3.09 12.12
CA SER A 647 -13.84 -1.99 11.17
C SER A 647 -14.30 -0.64 11.71
N VAL A 648 -15.09 -0.58 12.78
CA VAL A 648 -15.68 0.64 13.29
C VAL A 648 -15.57 0.63 14.80
N GLU A 649 -14.76 1.53 15.35
CA GLU A 649 -14.96 1.97 16.73
C GLU A 649 -16.37 2.57 16.85
N GLU A 650 -17.33 1.78 17.33
CA GLU A 650 -18.75 2.16 17.55
C GLU A 650 -18.94 2.97 18.86
N MET A 651 -17.85 3.47 19.47
CA MET A 651 -17.84 3.90 20.87
C MET A 651 -17.03 5.19 21.07
N ASP A 652 -17.69 6.24 21.53
CA ASP A 652 -17.03 7.48 21.95
C ASP A 652 -16.35 7.28 23.32
N ALA A 653 -15.06 6.95 23.27
CA ALA A 653 -14.07 7.01 24.35
C ALA A 653 -14.35 6.17 25.63
N LEU A 654 -13.51 5.17 25.88
CA LEU A 654 -13.60 4.21 27.00
C LEU A 654 -12.28 4.08 27.75
N VAL A 655 -12.34 3.97 29.08
CA VAL A 655 -11.20 3.56 29.90
C VAL A 655 -11.23 2.05 30.10
N PHE A 656 -10.37 1.33 29.37
CA PHE A 656 -10.13 -0.08 29.70
C PHE A 656 -9.27 -0.18 30.98
N PRO A 657 -9.71 -0.89 32.04
CA PRO A 657 -9.02 -0.88 33.32
C PRO A 657 -7.67 -1.58 33.23
N VAL A 658 -6.58 -0.80 33.33
CA VAL A 658 -5.21 -1.32 33.23
C VAL A 658 -4.88 -2.15 34.48
N GLY A 659 -4.76 -3.46 34.30
CA GLY A 659 -4.42 -4.43 35.34
C GLY A 659 -3.05 -4.22 35.99
N LYS A 660 -2.86 -4.88 37.15
CA LYS A 660 -1.74 -4.79 38.11
C LYS A 660 -0.34 -4.68 37.49
N ASP A 661 0.57 -4.03 38.22
CA ASP A 661 2.03 -4.00 37.98
C ASP A 661 2.57 -5.40 37.61
N GLY A 662 2.94 -5.59 36.34
CA GLY A 662 3.46 -6.89 35.86
C GLY A 662 3.59 -7.02 34.35
N GLY A 663 2.67 -6.41 33.59
CA GLY A 663 2.60 -6.56 32.13
C GLY A 663 1.95 -7.88 31.71
N GLY A 664 0.86 -7.79 30.95
CA GLY A 664 0.24 -8.93 30.29
C GLY A 664 1.09 -9.46 29.14
N ASP A 665 0.58 -10.47 28.43
CA ASP A 665 1.24 -10.95 27.23
C ASP A 665 1.22 -9.87 26.11
N CYS A 666 2.18 -9.91 25.18
CA CYS A 666 2.22 -8.93 24.07
C CYS A 666 1.46 -9.39 22.81
N TRP A 667 1.02 -10.66 22.76
CA TRP A 667 0.26 -11.27 21.68
C TRP A 667 -1.08 -11.87 22.14
N ASP A 668 -1.19 -12.37 23.37
CA ASP A 668 -2.44 -12.93 23.91
C ASP A 668 -3.38 -11.85 24.50
N GLY A 669 -3.97 -11.05 23.61
CA GLY A 669 -4.95 -10.03 24.01
C GLY A 669 -6.23 -10.60 24.61
N ARG A 670 -6.60 -11.85 24.27
CA ARG A 670 -7.81 -12.51 24.77
C ARG A 670 -7.67 -12.81 26.25
N LYS A 671 -6.60 -13.53 26.61
CA LYS A 671 -6.30 -13.86 28.00
C LYS A 671 -6.10 -12.62 28.84
N ASN A 672 -5.35 -11.62 28.36
CA ASN A 672 -5.20 -10.35 29.06
C ASN A 672 -6.55 -9.66 29.31
N THR A 673 -7.46 -9.67 28.34
CA THR A 673 -8.81 -9.09 28.48
C THR A 673 -9.62 -9.87 29.51
N TRP A 674 -9.58 -11.20 29.49
CA TRP A 674 -10.27 -12.04 30.46
C TRP A 674 -9.73 -11.88 31.89
N ASP A 675 -8.41 -11.92 32.10
CA ASP A 675 -7.73 -11.71 33.39
C ASP A 675 -8.08 -10.35 34.03
N ILE A 676 -8.50 -9.37 33.22
CA ILE A 676 -8.95 -8.04 33.65
C ILE A 676 -10.47 -7.98 33.86
N ALA A 677 -11.25 -8.81 33.17
CA ALA A 677 -12.71 -8.77 33.12
C ALA A 677 -13.42 -9.80 34.02
N GLU A 678 -12.77 -10.92 34.39
CA GLU A 678 -13.41 -12.07 35.04
C GLU A 678 -14.19 -11.69 36.31
N ASP A 679 -13.60 -10.86 37.17
CA ASP A 679 -14.21 -10.35 38.40
C ASP A 679 -15.49 -9.53 38.16
N ALA A 680 -15.62 -8.88 36.99
CA ALA A 680 -16.74 -8.00 36.64
C ALA A 680 -17.83 -8.68 35.80
N LEU A 681 -17.50 -9.78 35.11
CA LEU A 681 -18.42 -10.55 34.27
C LEU A 681 -19.11 -11.70 35.03
N GLY A 682 -18.36 -12.47 35.83
CA GLY A 682 -18.86 -13.69 36.46
C GLY A 682 -19.84 -13.50 37.63
N GLN A 683 -20.41 -12.29 37.83
CA GLN A 683 -21.24 -11.95 39.00
C GLN A 683 -22.68 -11.52 38.67
N ASP A 684 -22.93 -10.99 37.46
CA ASP A 684 -24.23 -10.41 37.06
C ASP A 684 -24.87 -11.24 35.93
N ASP A 685 -26.16 -11.59 36.06
CA ASP A 685 -26.95 -12.20 34.99
C ASP A 685 -27.28 -11.15 33.90
N ILE A 686 -26.72 -11.32 32.70
CA ILE A 686 -26.85 -10.37 31.58
C ILE A 686 -28.26 -10.36 30.97
N HIS A 687 -29.09 -11.36 31.28
CA HIS A 687 -30.50 -11.42 30.91
C HIS A 687 -31.43 -10.75 31.94
N VAL A 688 -30.87 -10.08 32.96
CA VAL A 688 -31.59 -9.26 33.92
C VAL A 688 -31.29 -7.78 33.69
N SER A 689 -32.34 -6.96 33.64
CA SER A 689 -32.20 -5.51 33.48
C SER A 689 -31.66 -4.87 34.77
N ASN A 690 -30.33 -4.70 34.85
CA ASN A 690 -29.65 -3.96 35.91
C ASN A 690 -29.89 -2.44 35.79
N GLY A 691 -31.11 -2.02 36.14
CA GLY A 691 -31.52 -0.61 36.19
C GLY A 691 -31.64 0.04 34.80
N ASN A 692 -31.01 1.20 34.65
CA ASN A 692 -31.15 2.08 33.47
C ASN A 692 -30.18 1.77 32.32
N GLU A 693 -29.18 0.90 32.52
CA GLU A 693 -28.03 0.79 31.61
C GLU A 693 -28.31 -0.10 30.38
N ARG A 694 -29.02 -1.23 30.55
CA ARG A 694 -29.62 -2.09 29.50
C ARG A 694 -28.79 -2.37 28.24
N ILE A 695 -27.47 -2.43 28.37
CA ILE A 695 -26.52 -2.49 27.24
C ILE A 695 -26.79 -3.67 26.29
N PHE A 696 -27.16 -4.84 26.81
CA PHE A 696 -27.48 -6.04 26.01
C PHE A 696 -28.84 -5.99 25.29
N GLN A 697 -29.65 -4.96 25.53
CA GLN A 697 -30.90 -4.67 24.78
C GLN A 697 -30.75 -3.42 23.91
N SER A 698 -29.51 -3.00 23.61
CA SER A 698 -29.19 -1.90 22.69
C SER A 698 -28.69 -2.42 21.35
N GLY A 699 -28.77 -1.60 20.31
CA GLY A 699 -28.47 -1.98 18.92
C GLY A 699 -29.13 -1.01 17.96
N PHE A 700 -29.63 -1.49 16.82
CA PHE A 700 -30.32 -0.64 15.84
C PHE A 700 -31.85 -0.76 15.98
N ILE A 701 -32.51 0.29 16.46
CA ILE A 701 -33.98 0.35 16.56
C ILE A 701 -34.62 0.87 15.27
N LEU A 702 -35.88 0.53 15.04
CA LEU A 702 -36.70 1.13 13.99
C LEU A 702 -37.29 2.45 14.50
N THR A 703 -37.16 3.52 13.73
CA THR A 703 -37.75 4.83 14.04
C THR A 703 -39.03 5.08 13.26
N LYS A 704 -39.89 5.99 13.76
CA LYS A 704 -41.24 6.27 13.22
C LYS A 704 -41.28 6.79 11.78
N ASP A 705 -40.14 7.22 11.24
CA ASP A 705 -39.94 7.60 9.84
C ASP A 705 -39.47 6.42 8.95
N GLY A 706 -39.42 5.20 9.49
CA GLY A 706 -39.06 3.96 8.80
C GLY A 706 -37.56 3.64 8.78
N ARG A 707 -36.72 4.46 9.42
CA ARG A 707 -35.25 4.32 9.37
C ARG A 707 -34.73 3.45 10.52
N LEU A 708 -33.51 2.94 10.37
CA LEU A 708 -32.78 2.31 11.48
C LEU A 708 -31.86 3.33 12.16
N LYS A 709 -31.81 3.31 13.49
CA LYS A 709 -31.02 4.22 14.32
C LYS A 709 -30.33 3.46 15.44
N GLU A 710 -29.04 3.71 15.61
CA GLU A 710 -28.24 3.12 16.70
C GLU A 710 -28.65 3.67 18.07
N THR A 711 -28.61 2.82 19.09
CA THR A 711 -29.01 3.13 20.48
C THR A 711 -27.99 2.73 21.54
N ARG A 712 -26.82 2.23 21.13
CA ARG A 712 -25.72 1.89 22.05
C ARG A 712 -25.30 3.14 22.84
N PRO A 713 -24.99 3.01 24.14
CA PRO A 713 -24.57 4.15 24.94
C PRO A 713 -23.17 4.64 24.52
N MET A 714 -23.05 5.91 24.10
CA MET A 714 -21.82 6.52 23.57
C MET A 714 -21.17 7.52 24.54
N SER A 715 -21.13 7.27 25.86
CA SER A 715 -20.35 8.12 26.79
C SER A 715 -20.11 7.48 28.15
N GLY A 716 -18.89 7.61 28.69
CA GLY A 716 -18.46 6.99 29.94
C GLY A 716 -18.84 7.74 31.24
N ILE A 717 -19.24 6.93 32.24
CA ILE A 717 -18.80 6.94 33.65
C ILE A 717 -19.37 5.67 34.33
N GLU A 718 -18.55 4.97 35.13
CA GLU A 718 -18.94 3.85 36.03
C GLU A 718 -19.67 2.63 35.43
N ASN A 719 -19.22 2.09 34.27
CA ASN A 719 -19.29 0.64 33.94
C ASN A 719 -18.54 0.26 32.62
N GLU A 720 -17.45 0.98 32.30
CA GLU A 720 -16.95 1.13 30.92
C GLU A 720 -16.35 -0.12 30.25
N SER A 721 -15.93 -1.15 30.99
CA SER A 721 -15.53 -2.43 30.38
C SER A 721 -16.72 -3.21 29.80
N LYS A 722 -17.94 -3.00 30.33
CA LYS A 722 -19.12 -3.81 29.99
C LYS A 722 -19.57 -3.65 28.53
N ILE A 723 -19.25 -2.53 27.89
CA ILE A 723 -19.63 -2.26 26.50
C ILE A 723 -18.76 -3.01 25.48
N LEU A 724 -17.54 -3.44 25.83
CA LEU A 724 -16.80 -4.40 24.99
C LEU A 724 -17.58 -5.73 24.88
N PHE A 725 -18.27 -6.12 25.94
CA PHE A 725 -18.98 -7.39 26.02
C PHE A 725 -20.27 -7.43 25.19
N VAL A 726 -20.82 -6.30 24.73
CA VAL A 726 -21.96 -6.33 23.77
C VAL A 726 -21.54 -6.74 22.35
N ARG A 727 -20.23 -6.85 22.09
CA ARG A 727 -19.68 -7.53 20.89
C ARG A 727 -19.60 -9.04 21.03
N ASN A 728 -19.93 -9.57 22.21
CA ASN A 728 -19.97 -10.98 22.55
C ASN A 728 -21.42 -11.36 22.97
N ARG A 729 -21.67 -12.64 23.21
CA ARG A 729 -23.04 -13.18 23.36
C ARG A 729 -23.01 -14.39 24.28
N ASP A 730 -24.02 -14.54 25.13
CA ASP A 730 -24.28 -15.81 25.84
C ASP A 730 -24.74 -16.85 24.79
N LEU A 731 -23.88 -17.81 24.49
CA LEU A 731 -24.11 -18.82 23.45
C LEU A 731 -24.69 -20.11 24.04
N ASN A 732 -24.62 -20.28 25.36
CA ASN A 732 -25.06 -21.48 26.06
C ASN A 732 -26.42 -21.31 26.76
N GLY A 733 -26.85 -20.07 27.02
CA GLY A 733 -28.12 -19.69 27.62
C GLY A 733 -28.14 -19.62 29.15
N ASP A 734 -26.99 -19.68 29.84
CA ASP A 734 -26.91 -19.68 31.30
C ASP A 734 -27.11 -18.30 31.96
N GLY A 735 -27.11 -17.22 31.18
CA GLY A 735 -27.26 -15.83 31.64
C GLY A 735 -25.94 -15.12 31.95
N TYR A 736 -24.78 -15.74 31.72
CA TYR A 736 -23.47 -15.15 31.98
C TYR A 736 -22.61 -15.16 30.71
N LEU A 737 -21.61 -14.28 30.64
CA LEU A 737 -20.59 -14.34 29.59
C LEU A 737 -19.37 -15.09 30.12
N ASN A 738 -19.18 -16.31 29.65
CA ASN A 738 -18.09 -17.19 30.08
C ASN A 738 -16.82 -16.98 29.25
N GLU A 739 -15.69 -17.58 29.68
CA GLU A 739 -14.40 -17.41 28.98
C GLU A 739 -14.50 -17.86 27.52
N ASP A 740 -15.04 -19.06 27.27
CA ASP A 740 -15.23 -19.63 25.92
C ASP A 740 -16.21 -18.84 25.02
N GLU A 741 -16.88 -17.81 25.56
CA GLU A 741 -17.79 -16.92 24.83
C GLU A 741 -17.16 -15.53 24.56
N LEU A 742 -15.98 -15.25 25.11
CA LEU A 742 -15.15 -14.09 24.77
C LEU A 742 -14.42 -14.33 23.44
N ARG A 743 -15.06 -13.92 22.34
CA ARG A 743 -14.49 -13.95 20.98
C ARG A 743 -13.82 -12.62 20.60
N TRP A 744 -14.47 -11.51 20.93
CA TRP A 744 -14.01 -10.15 20.64
C TRP A 744 -13.46 -9.49 21.90
N TYR A 745 -12.20 -9.08 21.85
CA TYR A 745 -11.39 -8.67 23.01
C TYR A 745 -10.47 -7.47 22.71
N VAL A 746 -9.85 -6.88 23.74
CA VAL A 746 -8.93 -5.74 23.57
C VAL A 746 -7.54 -6.25 23.13
N PRO A 747 -6.95 -5.72 22.03
CA PRO A 747 -5.69 -6.21 21.52
C PRO A 747 -4.54 -6.03 22.52
N ALA A 748 -3.62 -7.00 22.55
CA ALA A 748 -2.32 -6.84 23.19
C ALA A 748 -1.44 -5.86 22.37
N ILE A 749 -0.36 -5.34 22.94
CA ILE A 749 0.44 -4.28 22.30
C ILE A 749 1.06 -4.70 20.96
N GLY A 750 1.46 -5.97 20.79
CA GLY A 750 1.94 -6.51 19.53
C GLY A 750 0.86 -6.59 18.45
N GLN A 751 -0.37 -6.95 18.85
CA GLN A 751 -1.55 -6.92 18.00
C GLN A 751 -1.90 -5.47 17.58
N LEU A 752 -1.96 -4.53 18.55
CA LEU A 752 -2.28 -3.13 18.30
C LEU A 752 -1.21 -2.43 17.41
N LEU A 753 0.07 -2.73 17.59
CA LEU A 753 1.15 -2.30 16.69
C LEU A 753 1.00 -2.93 15.29
N GLY A 754 0.55 -4.18 15.20
CA GLY A 754 0.26 -4.84 13.94
C GLY A 754 -0.78 -4.10 13.12
N MET A 755 -1.81 -3.54 13.77
CA MET A 755 -2.82 -2.73 13.10
C MET A 755 -2.24 -1.43 12.49
N TRP A 756 -1.22 -0.83 13.12
CA TRP A 756 -0.50 0.32 12.54
C TRP A 756 0.43 -0.10 11.40
N LEU A 757 1.26 -1.12 11.62
CA LEU A 757 2.24 -1.58 10.63
C LEU A 757 1.56 -2.15 9.37
N GLY A 758 0.44 -2.85 9.57
CA GLY A 758 -0.38 -3.52 8.56
C GLY A 758 -1.54 -2.69 7.99
N GLU A 759 -1.75 -1.46 8.48
CA GLU A 759 -2.84 -0.54 8.08
C GLU A 759 -3.25 -0.59 6.58
N PRO A 760 -2.34 -0.54 5.58
CA PRO A 760 -2.71 -0.39 4.18
C PRO A 760 -3.34 -1.64 3.54
N ALA A 761 -3.38 -2.77 4.25
CA ALA A 761 -4.10 -3.97 3.81
C ALA A 761 -5.57 -4.00 4.27
N MET A 762 -5.92 -3.22 5.29
CA MET A 762 -7.26 -3.17 5.85
C MET A 762 -8.13 -2.14 5.13
N GLU A 763 -9.46 -2.23 5.30
CA GLU A 763 -10.36 -1.17 4.82
C GLU A 763 -10.14 0.13 5.59
N LYS A 764 -10.50 1.27 4.98
CA LYS A 764 -10.33 2.61 5.57
C LYS A 764 -10.90 2.70 6.97
N GLU A 765 -12.10 2.19 7.16
CA GLU A 765 -12.83 2.27 8.40
C GLU A 765 -12.03 1.63 9.55
N ALA A 766 -11.34 0.51 9.29
CA ALA A 766 -10.62 -0.32 10.27
C ALA A 766 -9.28 0.27 10.75
N ALA A 767 -8.78 1.36 10.16
CA ALA A 767 -7.56 1.97 10.67
C ALA A 767 -7.82 2.76 11.95
N LEU A 768 -6.87 2.66 12.88
CA LEU A 768 -6.89 3.36 14.16
C LEU A 768 -7.00 4.90 14.03
N TRP A 769 -6.58 5.51 12.92
CA TRP A 769 -6.62 6.96 12.76
C TRP A 769 -7.32 7.44 11.49
N LYS A 770 -8.59 7.84 11.59
CA LYS A 770 -9.48 8.05 10.43
C LYS A 770 -9.29 9.37 9.67
N LEU A 771 -8.39 10.26 10.12
CA LEU A 771 -8.12 11.55 9.48
C LEU A 771 -6.69 11.60 8.91
N SER A 772 -6.49 12.38 7.84
CA SER A 772 -5.16 12.88 7.54
C SER A 772 -4.86 14.05 8.47
N PHE A 773 -3.63 14.11 9.00
CA PHE A 773 -3.25 15.13 9.99
C PHE A 773 -3.42 16.55 9.44
N GLU A 774 -3.10 16.78 8.16
CA GLU A 774 -3.35 18.04 7.45
C GLU A 774 -4.85 18.42 7.45
N LYS A 775 -5.77 17.46 7.24
CA LYS A 775 -7.21 17.75 7.23
C LYS A 775 -7.77 18.03 8.61
N TYR A 776 -7.25 17.39 9.66
CA TYR A 776 -7.65 17.65 11.05
C TYR A 776 -7.23 19.06 11.49
N MET A 777 -5.95 19.41 11.29
CA MET A 777 -5.38 20.70 11.69
C MET A 777 -5.91 21.92 10.91
N ASN A 778 -6.41 21.73 9.68
CA ASN A 778 -6.99 22.81 8.87
C ASN A 778 -8.48 23.09 9.18
N GLN A 779 -9.11 22.42 10.16
CA GLN A 779 -10.50 22.71 10.52
C GLN A 779 -10.61 24.01 11.34
N PRO A 780 -11.49 24.96 10.96
CA PRO A 780 -11.63 26.22 11.68
C PRO A 780 -12.00 26.01 13.15
N GLY A 781 -11.19 26.54 14.06
CA GLY A 781 -11.43 26.48 15.51
C GLY A 781 -10.99 25.19 16.19
N LYS A 782 -10.45 24.21 15.46
CA LYS A 782 -9.84 23.02 16.08
C LYS A 782 -8.37 23.25 16.39
N THR A 783 -7.94 22.88 17.60
CA THR A 783 -6.52 22.74 17.94
C THR A 783 -6.31 21.44 18.71
N MET A 784 -5.17 20.78 18.50
CA MET A 784 -4.81 19.56 19.28
C MET A 784 -4.70 19.80 20.79
N ASN A 785 -4.69 21.07 21.25
CA ASN A 785 -4.68 21.38 22.68
C ASN A 785 -6.08 21.22 23.30
N ASP A 786 -7.13 21.35 22.49
CA ASP A 786 -8.52 21.42 22.96
C ASP A 786 -9.27 20.07 22.81
N GLU A 787 -8.85 19.20 21.88
CA GLU A 787 -9.46 17.88 21.66
C GLU A 787 -8.57 16.68 22.01
N GLY A 788 -7.30 16.89 22.36
CA GLY A 788 -6.37 15.84 22.76
C GLY A 788 -5.69 15.09 21.60
N LEU A 789 -5.02 13.99 21.95
CA LEU A 789 -4.44 13.01 21.03
C LEU A 789 -5.25 11.71 21.12
N HIS A 790 -5.74 11.19 20.00
CA HIS A 790 -6.44 9.91 19.92
C HIS A 790 -5.49 8.76 20.26
N THR A 791 -5.77 8.13 21.40
CA THR A 791 -4.88 7.17 22.04
C THR A 791 -5.60 5.86 22.32
N PHE A 792 -5.12 4.77 21.72
CA PHE A 792 -5.75 3.44 21.78
C PHE A 792 -5.09 2.58 22.85
N SER A 793 -5.92 1.94 23.68
CA SER A 793 -5.50 1.11 24.80
C SER A 793 -5.14 -0.30 24.36
N ALA A 794 -4.07 -0.86 24.93
CA ALA A 794 -3.66 -2.26 24.78
C ALA A 794 -3.85 -3.02 26.10
N SER A 795 -4.34 -4.27 26.01
CA SER A 795 -4.58 -5.13 27.17
C SER A 795 -3.30 -5.59 27.90
N THR A 796 -2.14 -5.42 27.29
CA THR A 796 -0.81 -5.68 27.89
C THR A 796 -0.53 -4.79 29.12
N GLY A 797 -1.05 -3.56 29.18
CA GLY A 797 -0.86 -2.67 30.32
C GLY A 797 0.59 -2.24 30.61
N GLY A 798 0.85 -1.81 31.85
CA GLY A 798 2.18 -1.36 32.29
C GLY A 798 2.71 -0.11 31.59
N SER A 799 4.02 -0.06 31.32
CA SER A 799 4.67 1.10 30.67
C SER A 799 4.36 1.26 29.17
N TYR A 800 3.68 0.27 28.58
CA TYR A 800 3.42 0.16 27.14
C TYR A 800 1.93 -0.15 26.88
N SER A 801 1.07 0.57 27.60
CA SER A 801 -0.39 0.35 27.62
C SER A 801 -1.15 1.07 26.51
N ALA A 802 -0.50 1.94 25.72
CA ALA A 802 -1.21 2.78 24.76
C ALA A 802 -0.42 3.10 23.47
N LEU A 803 -1.13 3.16 22.34
CA LEU A 803 -0.63 3.53 21.02
C LEU A 803 -1.28 4.83 20.53
N LEU A 804 -0.47 5.76 20.01
CA LEU A 804 -0.92 6.98 19.34
C LEU A 804 -0.68 6.83 17.82
N PRO A 805 -1.67 6.34 17.05
CA PRO A 805 -1.55 6.09 15.61
C PRO A 805 -1.38 7.38 14.80
N GLU A 806 -2.02 8.47 15.22
CA GLU A 806 -1.83 9.78 14.57
C GLU A 806 -0.37 10.23 14.70
N ALA A 807 0.29 9.91 15.81
CA ALA A 807 1.69 10.16 16.08
C ALA A 807 2.59 9.04 15.49
N GLY A 808 2.19 8.46 14.35
CA GLY A 808 2.90 7.42 13.60
C GLY A 808 3.39 6.25 14.45
N GLY A 809 2.50 5.70 15.29
CA GLY A 809 2.81 4.53 16.10
C GLY A 809 3.56 4.82 17.40
N TYR A 810 3.56 6.06 17.89
CA TYR A 810 4.15 6.43 19.19
C TYR A 810 3.48 5.65 20.35
N VAL A 811 4.26 4.80 21.04
CA VAL A 811 3.82 4.03 22.21
C VAL A 811 4.09 4.82 23.49
N SER A 812 3.15 4.86 24.43
CA SER A 812 3.33 5.56 25.70
C SER A 812 2.47 5.04 26.84
N ILE A 813 2.64 5.67 28.01
CA ILE A 813 1.74 5.60 29.15
C ILE A 813 0.77 6.77 29.01
N ALA A 814 -0.53 6.49 28.90
CA ALA A 814 -1.59 7.48 28.80
C ALA A 814 -2.75 7.12 29.72
N ASP A 815 -3.41 8.14 30.26
CA ASP A 815 -4.60 8.02 31.13
C ASP A 815 -5.93 8.09 30.32
N ASP A 816 -5.81 8.09 28.97
CA ASP A 816 -6.79 8.41 27.91
C ASP A 816 -6.58 7.46 26.69
N LYS A 817 -7.56 7.05 25.86
CA LYS A 817 -9.03 6.94 26.07
C LYS A 817 -9.83 6.13 24.99
N HIS A 818 -9.21 5.48 24.00
CA HIS A 818 -9.92 4.74 22.94
C HIS A 818 -9.70 3.22 23.04
N VAL A 819 -10.65 2.42 22.54
CA VAL A 819 -10.60 0.94 22.55
C VAL A 819 -11.14 0.42 21.22
N VAL A 820 -10.37 -0.46 20.58
CA VAL A 820 -10.81 -1.28 19.46
C VAL A 820 -10.91 -2.75 19.88
N ALA A 821 -11.80 -3.50 19.23
CA ALA A 821 -11.91 -4.94 19.39
C ALA A 821 -11.19 -5.71 18.27
N VAL A 822 -10.55 -6.82 18.67
CA VAL A 822 -9.98 -7.83 17.78
C VAL A 822 -10.51 -9.21 18.16
N ARG A 823 -10.39 -10.18 17.26
CA ARG A 823 -10.67 -11.60 17.57
C ARG A 823 -9.62 -12.53 16.98
N SER A 824 -9.41 -13.68 17.61
CA SER A 824 -8.57 -14.73 17.04
C SER A 824 -9.22 -15.34 15.80
N LEU A 825 -8.38 -15.67 14.81
CA LEU A 825 -8.78 -16.31 13.55
C LEU A 825 -8.06 -17.65 13.30
N GLY A 826 -7.06 -18.01 14.10
CA GLY A 826 -6.30 -19.26 13.90
C GLY A 826 -5.55 -19.33 12.56
N ALA A 827 -5.24 -20.55 12.14
CA ALA A 827 -4.48 -20.87 10.92
C ALA A 827 -5.38 -20.93 9.66
N GLY A 828 -4.80 -21.18 8.48
CA GLY A 828 -5.48 -20.94 7.19
C GLY A 828 -6.78 -21.72 6.93
N GLU A 829 -6.87 -22.98 7.39
CA GLU A 829 -8.05 -23.84 7.25
C GLU A 829 -8.93 -23.73 8.52
N VAL A 830 -10.20 -23.39 8.34
CA VAL A 830 -11.13 -23.17 9.46
C VAL A 830 -11.53 -24.48 10.13
N LYS A 831 -11.37 -24.56 11.45
CA LYS A 831 -11.67 -25.74 12.28
C LYS A 831 -12.56 -25.35 13.46
N GLY A 832 -13.83 -25.08 13.15
CA GLY A 832 -14.74 -24.41 14.08
C GLY A 832 -14.37 -22.94 14.25
N ARG A 833 -14.76 -22.32 15.37
CA ARG A 833 -14.58 -20.86 15.58
C ARG A 833 -13.14 -20.40 15.86
N MET A 834 -12.27 -21.26 16.40
CA MET A 834 -10.84 -20.99 16.65
C MET A 834 -10.52 -19.80 17.60
N ASP A 835 -11.48 -19.40 18.45
CA ASP A 835 -11.37 -18.19 19.29
C ASP A 835 -10.24 -18.26 20.35
N ASN A 836 -9.85 -19.48 20.74
CA ASN A 836 -8.81 -19.73 21.74
C ASN A 836 -7.39 -19.86 21.13
N GLU A 837 -7.24 -19.70 19.81
CA GLU A 837 -5.93 -19.71 19.13
C GLU A 837 -5.21 -18.37 19.36
N VAL A 838 -4.06 -18.39 20.04
CA VAL A 838 -3.22 -17.18 20.20
C VAL A 838 -2.60 -16.80 18.86
N SER A 839 -2.66 -15.51 18.50
CA SER A 839 -2.07 -15.01 17.26
C SER A 839 -0.55 -15.04 17.29
N GLU A 840 0.07 -15.55 16.22
CA GLU A 840 1.52 -15.55 16.05
C GLU A 840 2.02 -14.17 15.59
N PRO A 841 3.30 -13.82 15.86
CA PRO A 841 3.92 -12.61 15.34
C PRO A 841 3.91 -12.59 13.80
N TYR A 842 3.54 -11.45 13.21
CA TYR A 842 3.58 -11.21 11.76
C TYR A 842 5.02 -10.99 11.22
N TYR A 843 6.04 -11.48 11.93
CA TYR A 843 7.44 -11.41 11.53
C TYR A 843 8.25 -12.57 12.11
N LYS A 844 9.45 -12.78 11.55
CA LYS A 844 10.45 -13.71 12.07
C LYS A 844 11.83 -13.08 12.01
N TYR A 845 12.51 -13.10 13.16
CA TYR A 845 13.90 -12.67 13.25
C TYR A 845 14.87 -13.85 13.18
N ASN A 846 15.72 -13.86 12.17
CA ASN A 846 16.83 -14.82 12.07
C ASN A 846 18.11 -14.23 12.67
N LYS A 847 18.51 -14.73 13.85
CA LYS A 847 19.72 -14.28 14.57
C LYS A 847 21.03 -14.58 13.83
N ALA A 848 21.06 -15.54 12.89
CA ALA A 848 22.29 -15.95 12.22
C ALA A 848 22.73 -14.97 11.11
N ASP A 849 21.77 -14.48 10.32
CA ASP A 849 22.00 -13.51 9.24
C ASP A 849 21.54 -12.08 9.60
N ARG A 850 20.88 -11.90 10.76
CA ARG A 850 20.26 -10.64 11.22
C ARG A 850 19.11 -10.14 10.33
N THR A 851 18.40 -11.05 9.66
CA THR A 851 17.24 -10.68 8.83
C THR A 851 15.93 -10.67 9.63
N LEU A 852 15.10 -9.66 9.38
CA LEU A 852 13.68 -9.64 9.70
C LEU A 852 12.91 -9.94 8.41
N GLU A 853 12.06 -10.96 8.47
CA GLU A 853 11.12 -11.37 7.43
C GLU A 853 9.71 -11.11 7.94
N VAL A 854 8.81 -10.57 7.10
CA VAL A 854 7.43 -10.18 7.50
C VAL A 854 6.36 -10.96 6.76
N PHE A 855 5.30 -11.31 7.47
CA PHE A 855 4.17 -12.13 6.97
C PHE A 855 2.87 -11.31 6.90
N LEU A 856 3.01 -10.13 6.32
CA LEU A 856 1.90 -9.19 6.08
C LEU A 856 1.32 -9.44 4.69
N ALA A 857 0.06 -9.03 4.49
CA ALA A 857 -0.54 -8.94 3.18
C ALA A 857 0.27 -7.98 2.30
N ASP A 858 0.35 -8.27 1.00
CA ASP A 858 1.24 -7.55 0.08
C ASP A 858 0.89 -6.06 -0.07
N GLU A 859 -0.37 -5.69 0.16
CA GLU A 859 -0.87 -4.33 0.20
C GLU A 859 -0.21 -3.50 1.31
N ALA A 860 0.08 -4.12 2.47
CA ALA A 860 0.78 -3.50 3.59
C ALA A 860 2.30 -3.39 3.39
N MET A 861 2.84 -3.98 2.32
CA MET A 861 4.26 -3.96 2.00
C MET A 861 4.62 -2.96 0.90
N ARG A 862 5.89 -2.56 0.87
CA ARG A 862 6.51 -1.84 -0.26
C ARG A 862 7.35 -2.77 -1.12
N SER A 863 7.75 -2.28 -2.27
CA SER A 863 8.75 -2.92 -3.12
C SER A 863 10.17 -2.78 -2.59
N PHE A 864 11.05 -3.65 -3.09
CA PHE A 864 12.50 -3.64 -2.81
C PHE A 864 13.13 -2.32 -3.24
N SER A 865 13.95 -1.73 -2.37
CA SER A 865 14.80 -0.59 -2.69
C SER A 865 16.27 -1.00 -2.81
N HIS A 866 16.91 -0.57 -3.90
CA HIS A 866 18.35 -0.71 -4.09
C HIS A 866 19.18 0.28 -3.26
N ARG A 867 18.53 1.31 -2.69
CA ARG A 867 19.14 2.54 -2.18
C ARG A 867 18.33 3.16 -1.04
N GLU A 868 18.74 4.33 -0.58
CA GLU A 868 17.94 5.14 0.36
C GLU A 868 16.51 5.37 -0.16
N LEU A 869 15.51 5.32 0.72
CA LEU A 869 14.12 5.56 0.32
C LEU A 869 13.92 7.04 -0.04
N GLN A 870 12.97 7.37 -0.91
CA GLN A 870 12.61 8.77 -1.13
C GLN A 870 12.23 9.47 0.19
N PRO A 871 12.42 10.79 0.32
CA PRO A 871 11.77 11.57 1.37
C PRO A 871 10.25 11.27 1.37
N HIS A 872 9.69 10.89 2.52
CA HIS A 872 8.30 10.41 2.59
C HIS A 872 7.63 10.65 3.95
N SER A 873 6.29 10.67 3.93
CA SER A 873 5.44 10.74 5.13
C SER A 873 4.98 9.38 5.66
N GLU A 874 4.37 9.38 6.86
CA GLU A 874 4.02 8.18 7.63
C GLU A 874 3.02 7.23 6.94
N ARG A 875 2.27 7.71 5.94
CA ARG A 875 1.30 6.93 5.15
C ARG A 875 1.68 6.73 3.68
N GLU A 876 2.79 7.31 3.24
CA GLU A 876 3.27 7.10 1.87
C GLU A 876 3.78 5.66 1.68
N PRO A 877 3.71 5.08 0.46
CA PRO A 877 4.16 3.71 0.19
C PRO A 877 5.58 3.40 0.69
N GLN A 878 6.47 4.38 0.70
CA GLN A 878 7.84 4.29 1.18
C GLN A 878 7.95 3.98 2.69
N ASN A 879 6.97 4.36 3.51
CA ASN A 879 6.96 4.04 4.95
C ASN A 879 6.51 2.59 5.23
N ARG A 880 5.98 1.86 4.24
CA ARG A 880 5.57 0.46 4.41
C ARG A 880 6.78 -0.44 4.66
N LEU A 881 6.55 -1.61 5.25
CA LEU A 881 7.59 -2.61 5.47
C LEU A 881 7.98 -3.29 4.15
N TYR A 882 9.24 -3.67 3.98
CA TYR A 882 9.65 -4.59 2.91
C TYR A 882 9.67 -6.03 3.43
N ARG A 883 9.34 -6.99 2.55
CA ARG A 883 9.19 -8.42 2.87
C ARG A 883 10.36 -9.00 3.67
N LYS A 884 11.60 -8.58 3.38
CA LYS A 884 12.79 -9.04 4.11
C LYS A 884 13.92 -8.02 4.14
N PHE A 885 14.35 -7.60 5.33
CA PHE A 885 15.46 -6.65 5.49
C PHE A 885 16.46 -7.11 6.55
N GLN A 886 17.73 -6.74 6.36
CA GLN A 886 18.84 -7.07 7.24
C GLN A 886 19.17 -5.90 8.16
N LEU A 887 19.41 -6.21 9.44
CA LEU A 887 19.90 -5.28 10.44
C LEU A 887 21.42 -5.18 10.42
N ALA A 888 21.95 -3.96 10.47
CA ALA A 888 23.37 -3.73 10.70
C ALA A 888 23.80 -4.34 12.04
N GLN A 889 24.99 -4.97 12.06
CA GLN A 889 25.59 -5.59 13.24
C GLN A 889 25.82 -4.59 14.39
N GLN A 890 26.05 -3.32 14.05
CA GLN A 890 26.15 -2.20 14.98
C GLN A 890 25.73 -0.91 14.22
N PRO A 891 25.25 0.14 14.90
CA PRO A 891 25.07 1.44 14.27
C PRO A 891 26.40 2.01 13.80
N MET A 892 26.34 3.07 13.01
CA MET A 892 27.54 3.80 12.60
C MET A 892 28.24 4.41 13.82
N LEU A 893 29.50 4.03 14.04
CA LEU A 893 30.34 4.55 15.12
C LEU A 893 31.51 5.35 14.56
N ILE A 894 31.91 6.39 15.29
CA ILE A 894 33.15 7.12 15.04
C ILE A 894 34.00 7.17 16.31
N ASP A 895 35.31 7.06 16.14
CA ASP A 895 36.26 7.35 17.23
C ASP A 895 36.24 8.87 17.50
N THR A 896 36.16 9.27 18.76
CA THR A 896 35.98 10.68 19.14
C THR A 896 36.57 10.98 20.52
N THR A 897 37.12 12.18 20.65
CA THR A 897 37.53 12.78 21.93
C THR A 897 36.48 13.82 22.35
N ILE A 898 35.81 13.60 23.48
CA ILE A 898 34.87 14.56 24.06
C ILE A 898 35.57 15.27 25.23
N THR A 899 35.54 16.59 25.24
CA THR A 899 36.05 17.40 26.37
C THR A 899 34.92 18.25 26.94
N VAL A 900 34.53 18.02 28.20
CA VAL A 900 33.44 18.74 28.87
C VAL A 900 33.98 19.50 30.07
N THR A 901 33.58 20.78 30.20
CA THR A 901 33.95 21.63 31.33
C THR A 901 32.74 21.88 32.21
N CYS A 902 32.88 21.65 33.53
CA CYS A 902 31.81 21.86 34.48
C CYS A 902 31.65 23.36 34.80
N ASN A 903 30.54 23.94 34.34
CA ASN A 903 30.19 25.35 34.55
C ASN A 903 29.27 25.57 35.79
N ASN A 904 29.12 24.56 36.66
CA ASN A 904 28.21 24.64 37.80
C ASN A 904 28.79 25.53 38.91
N LYS A 905 28.24 26.75 39.05
CA LYS A 905 28.64 27.76 40.05
C LYS A 905 28.65 27.24 41.49
N ARG A 906 27.96 26.14 41.81
CA ARG A 906 28.00 25.51 43.14
C ARG A 906 29.39 24.96 43.48
N HIS A 907 30.14 24.44 42.51
CA HIS A 907 31.43 23.75 42.74
C HIS A 907 32.62 24.69 43.03
N GLY A 908 32.40 26.00 43.07
CA GLY A 908 33.44 27.01 43.29
C GLY A 908 34.12 27.47 41.99
N ALA A 909 35.07 28.39 42.11
CA ALA A 909 35.69 29.08 40.96
C ALA A 909 36.67 28.23 40.13
N ALA A 910 36.78 26.93 40.39
CA ALA A 910 37.62 26.01 39.65
C ALA A 910 36.78 25.22 38.64
N ASN A 911 36.79 25.67 37.38
CA ASN A 911 36.20 24.90 36.28
C ASN A 911 37.00 23.59 36.11
N LYS A 912 36.45 22.44 36.53
CA LYS A 912 37.03 21.13 36.19
C LYS A 912 36.63 20.75 34.76
N THR A 913 37.63 20.40 33.96
CA THR A 913 37.44 19.81 32.63
C THR A 913 37.72 18.31 32.71
N GLU A 914 36.88 17.52 32.05
CA GLU A 914 37.07 16.07 31.85
C GLU A 914 37.22 15.80 30.36
N THR A 915 38.09 14.86 30.00
CA THR A 915 38.29 14.41 28.62
C THR A 915 38.10 12.91 28.53
N TRP A 916 37.18 12.49 27.68
CA TRP A 916 36.88 11.09 27.40
C TRP A 916 37.25 10.76 25.95
N ASN A 917 37.81 9.58 25.73
CA ASN A 917 38.17 9.06 24.40
C ASN A 917 37.46 7.71 24.21
N GLY A 918 36.78 7.54 23.08
CA GLY A 918 36.11 6.28 22.76
C GLY A 918 35.23 6.39 21.52
N LYS A 919 34.28 5.45 21.38
CA LYS A 919 33.36 5.42 20.25
C LYS A 919 32.03 6.08 20.58
N VAL A 920 31.65 7.05 19.76
CA VAL A 920 30.32 7.69 19.80
C VAL A 920 29.51 7.27 18.59
N LEU A 921 28.19 7.42 18.70
CA LEU A 921 27.31 7.33 17.53
C LEU A 921 27.70 8.38 16.50
N LYS A 922 27.86 7.99 15.23
CA LYS A 922 27.92 8.92 14.11
C LYS A 922 26.59 9.66 14.07
N LEU A 923 26.63 10.96 14.34
CA LEU A 923 25.44 11.80 14.35
C LEU A 923 25.12 12.34 12.95
N MET A 924 23.81 12.52 12.68
CA MET A 924 23.29 13.27 11.54
C MET A 924 22.23 14.29 11.98
N GLU A 925 22.06 15.33 11.17
CA GLU A 925 20.98 16.32 11.32
C GLU A 925 19.65 15.72 10.83
N ILE A 926 18.55 16.12 11.46
CA ILE A 926 17.20 15.65 11.12
C ILE A 926 16.74 16.02 9.70
N ASP A 927 17.14 17.19 9.22
CA ASP A 927 16.80 17.65 7.86
C ASP A 927 17.49 16.77 6.82
N HIS A 928 18.77 16.46 7.05
CA HIS A 928 19.57 15.58 6.20
C HIS A 928 19.01 14.16 6.17
N ALA A 929 18.59 13.64 7.33
CA ALA A 929 17.99 12.30 7.42
C ALA A 929 16.76 12.13 6.52
N LYS A 930 15.99 13.20 6.29
CA LYS A 930 14.72 13.16 5.56
C LYS A 930 14.81 13.65 4.13
N ARG A 931 15.55 14.73 3.89
CA ARG A 931 15.58 15.44 2.61
C ARG A 931 16.72 14.97 1.70
N ASP A 932 17.86 14.58 2.26
CA ASP A 932 19.03 14.23 1.44
C ASP A 932 18.73 13.04 0.54
N LYS A 933 19.00 13.17 -0.75
CA LYS A 933 18.85 12.12 -1.76
C LYS A 933 19.54 10.80 -1.37
N PHE A 934 20.67 10.90 -0.66
CA PHE A 934 21.33 9.78 0.00
C PHE A 934 21.83 10.20 1.38
N THR A 935 21.60 9.39 2.40
CA THR A 935 22.10 9.66 3.76
C THR A 935 23.51 9.12 3.97
N VAL A 936 24.11 9.38 5.12
CA VAL A 936 25.40 8.79 5.52
C VAL A 936 25.32 7.27 5.77
N ALA A 937 24.12 6.69 5.88
CA ALA A 937 23.95 5.25 6.08
C ALA A 937 24.53 4.40 4.94
N GLN A 938 24.60 4.94 3.72
CA GLN A 938 25.22 4.28 2.56
C GLN A 938 26.74 4.06 2.70
N ASP A 939 27.42 4.78 3.61
CA ASP A 939 28.85 4.61 3.92
C ASP A 939 29.10 3.48 4.94
N TYR A 940 28.04 2.84 5.43
CA TYR A 940 28.18 1.68 6.30
C TYR A 940 28.56 0.45 5.47
N HIS A 941 29.56 -0.30 5.94
CA HIS A 941 30.05 -1.50 5.28
C HIS A 941 30.45 -2.56 6.30
N GLU A 942 30.07 -3.81 6.07
CA GLU A 942 30.42 -4.96 6.89
C GLU A 942 31.41 -5.90 6.18
N ALA A 943 32.24 -6.59 6.98
CA ALA A 943 33.18 -7.58 6.47
C ALA A 943 32.42 -8.83 5.97
N GLY A 944 32.05 -8.82 4.70
CA GLY A 944 31.23 -9.88 4.08
C GLY A 944 30.10 -9.39 3.18
N ASP A 945 29.97 -8.07 2.96
CA ASP A 945 28.89 -7.41 2.19
C ASP A 945 28.71 -7.79 0.71
N LYS A 946 29.33 -8.88 0.23
CA LYS A 946 29.24 -9.36 -1.16
C LYS A 946 27.98 -10.19 -1.45
N VAL A 947 26.87 -9.90 -0.77
CA VAL A 947 25.58 -10.55 -1.04
C VAL A 947 24.99 -9.92 -2.30
N VAL A 948 25.14 -10.60 -3.44
CA VAL A 948 24.76 -10.11 -4.79
C VAL A 948 23.27 -9.73 -4.91
N SER A 949 22.43 -10.21 -4.00
CA SER A 949 20.98 -9.98 -3.96
C SER A 949 20.51 -8.91 -2.95
N ALA A 950 21.42 -8.20 -2.27
CA ALA A 950 21.08 -7.19 -1.26
C ALA A 950 21.13 -5.75 -1.79
N GLY A 951 20.34 -4.85 -1.20
CA GLY A 951 20.36 -3.41 -1.47
C GLY A 951 21.50 -2.69 -0.73
N ALA A 952 21.70 -1.40 -1.02
CA ALA A 952 22.61 -0.57 -0.24
C ALA A 952 22.09 -0.36 1.19
N TRP A 953 23.02 -0.13 2.13
CA TRP A 953 22.69 0.29 3.48
C TRP A 953 22.04 1.68 3.47
N ARG A 954 20.97 1.83 4.25
CA ARG A 954 20.10 3.02 4.30
C ARG A 954 19.55 3.24 5.70
N LEU A 955 18.93 4.38 5.96
CA LEU A 955 18.13 4.55 7.17
C LEU A 955 16.91 3.63 7.15
N PRO A 956 16.45 3.12 8.31
CA PRO A 956 15.14 2.51 8.42
C PRO A 956 14.04 3.57 8.25
N ASN A 957 12.87 3.20 7.74
CA ASN A 957 11.66 4.02 7.90
C ASN A 957 11.06 3.83 9.32
N GLU A 958 9.98 4.54 9.65
CA GLU A 958 9.35 4.47 10.97
C GLU A 958 8.83 3.05 11.24
N ARG A 959 8.12 2.43 10.30
CA ARG A 959 7.55 1.08 10.50
C ARG A 959 8.63 0.01 10.70
N GLU A 960 9.74 0.11 10.00
CA GLU A 960 10.91 -0.75 10.20
C GLU A 960 11.52 -0.55 11.59
N LEU A 961 11.60 0.69 12.09
CA LEU A 961 12.09 0.98 13.44
C LEU A 961 11.14 0.46 14.53
N THR A 962 9.83 0.64 14.34
CA THR A 962 8.76 0.13 15.21
C THR A 962 8.75 -1.40 15.25
N LEU A 963 8.92 -2.06 14.10
CA LEU A 963 9.07 -3.52 14.02
C LEU A 963 10.34 -4.03 14.72
N ILE A 964 11.47 -3.31 14.60
CA ILE A 964 12.72 -3.66 15.31
C ILE A 964 12.52 -3.63 16.82
N MET A 965 11.70 -2.72 17.37
CA MET A 965 11.39 -2.73 18.81
C MET A 965 10.60 -3.99 19.19
N LEU A 966 9.56 -4.32 18.42
CA LEU A 966 8.72 -5.49 18.68
C LEU A 966 9.50 -6.81 18.56
N ALA A 967 10.36 -6.93 17.54
CA ALA A 967 11.13 -8.14 17.24
C ALA A 967 12.24 -8.49 18.24
N PHE A 968 12.50 -7.61 19.20
CA PHE A 968 13.41 -7.84 20.31
C PHE A 968 12.67 -7.80 21.66
N ASP A 969 11.38 -8.09 21.68
CA ASP A 969 10.54 -8.21 22.89
C ASP A 969 10.62 -6.98 23.81
N PHE A 970 10.86 -5.80 23.22
CA PHE A 970 11.18 -4.58 23.95
C PHE A 970 10.06 -4.16 24.92
N PHE A 971 8.80 -4.42 24.53
CA PHE A 971 7.62 -4.10 25.33
C PHE A 971 7.39 -5.06 26.51
N GLN A 972 8.16 -6.17 26.60
CA GLN A 972 8.19 -7.06 27.77
C GLN A 972 9.44 -6.83 28.64
N ASP A 973 10.62 -6.61 28.04
CA ASP A 973 11.87 -6.39 28.77
C ASP A 973 12.68 -5.23 28.16
N ASP A 974 12.80 -4.13 28.92
CA ASP A 974 13.51 -2.92 28.51
C ASP A 974 15.04 -3.08 28.32
N SER A 975 15.56 -4.25 28.68
CA SER A 975 16.97 -4.62 28.53
C SER A 975 17.27 -5.33 27.21
N ASN A 976 16.25 -5.81 26.48
CA ASN A 976 16.41 -6.45 25.17
C ASN A 976 16.60 -5.42 24.05
N LEU A 977 17.68 -4.64 24.13
CA LEU A 977 18.11 -3.83 23.00
C LEU A 977 18.63 -4.72 21.86
N PRO A 978 18.23 -4.48 20.60
CA PRO A 978 18.86 -5.11 19.43
C PRO A 978 20.35 -4.81 19.30
N PHE A 979 20.80 -3.77 20.00
CA PHE A 979 22.07 -3.09 19.82
C PHE A 979 22.83 -2.92 21.15
N ALA A 980 22.56 -3.75 22.17
CA ALA A 980 23.47 -3.81 23.31
C ALA A 980 24.79 -4.49 22.90
N PRO A 981 25.98 -3.92 23.15
CA PRO A 981 27.22 -4.64 22.90
C PRO A 981 27.27 -5.92 23.77
N PRO A 982 27.70 -7.07 23.22
CA PRO A 982 27.60 -8.34 23.92
C PRO A 982 28.46 -8.36 25.19
N ILE A 983 27.80 -8.50 26.34
CA ILE A 983 28.48 -8.74 27.62
C ILE A 983 29.03 -10.17 27.57
N THR A 984 30.34 -10.31 27.42
CA THR A 984 31.00 -11.62 27.52
C THR A 984 31.12 -11.99 29.00
N PRO A 985 30.50 -13.09 29.49
CA PRO A 985 30.58 -13.45 30.90
C PRO A 985 32.04 -13.75 31.31
N GLY A 986 32.57 -12.97 32.24
CA GLY A 986 33.91 -13.19 32.80
C GLY A 986 35.07 -12.39 32.19
N SER A 987 34.82 -11.36 31.36
CA SER A 987 35.89 -10.41 31.00
C SER A 987 36.36 -9.60 32.23
N ALA A 988 37.68 -9.49 32.41
CA ALA A 988 38.26 -8.76 33.55
C ALA A 988 38.04 -7.24 33.47
N ASP A 989 37.68 -6.73 32.29
CA ASP A 989 37.43 -5.31 32.03
C ASP A 989 36.01 -4.86 32.45
N ALA A 990 35.18 -5.76 32.97
CA ALA A 990 33.81 -5.45 33.43
C ALA A 990 33.74 -4.54 34.69
N ALA A 991 34.88 -4.06 35.20
CA ALA A 991 35.00 -3.20 36.38
C ALA A 991 35.40 -1.74 36.06
N GLY A 992 35.53 -1.36 34.78
CA GLY A 992 35.76 0.02 34.36
C GLY A 992 35.38 0.25 32.89
N ASP A 993 34.48 1.21 32.65
CA ASP A 993 34.19 1.86 31.36
C ASP A 993 33.76 0.98 30.16
N GLY A 994 33.57 -0.33 30.32
CA GLY A 994 33.19 -1.27 29.25
C GLY A 994 31.74 -1.22 28.73
N TYR A 995 31.01 -0.11 28.88
CA TYR A 995 29.56 -0.03 28.58
C TYR A 995 29.17 0.92 27.44
N GLY A 996 28.83 0.36 26.28
CA GLY A 996 27.90 0.99 25.32
C GLY A 996 28.45 2.16 24.48
N TRP A 997 27.63 2.61 23.53
CA TRP A 997 27.96 3.72 22.64
C TRP A 997 27.31 5.01 23.13
N TYR A 998 28.11 6.06 23.28
CA TYR A 998 27.62 7.31 23.86
C TYR A 998 27.16 8.30 22.78
N ASN A 999 26.01 8.92 22.99
CA ASN A 999 25.73 10.23 22.41
C ASN A 999 26.67 11.27 23.07
N PRO A 1000 27.42 12.10 22.32
CA PRO A 1000 28.36 13.06 22.90
C PRO A 1000 27.73 14.10 23.85
N PHE A 1001 26.43 14.36 23.73
CA PHE A 1001 25.68 15.27 24.62
C PHE A 1001 25.27 14.65 25.98
N SER A 1002 25.57 13.37 26.19
CA SER A 1002 25.15 12.61 27.39
C SER A 1002 26.02 12.81 28.63
N LEU A 1003 27.26 13.27 28.47
CA LEU A 1003 28.22 13.47 29.55
C LEU A 1003 27.91 14.77 30.31
N LYS A 1004 27.38 14.65 31.53
CA LYS A 1004 26.99 15.80 32.36
C LYS A 1004 27.60 15.71 33.76
N CYS A 1005 28.00 16.85 34.32
CA CYS A 1005 28.44 16.93 35.71
C CYS A 1005 27.24 17.17 36.63
N THR A 1006 26.88 16.18 37.43
CA THR A 1006 25.88 16.32 38.50
C THR A 1006 26.53 16.92 39.75
N ALA A 1007 25.83 17.85 40.40
CA ALA A 1007 26.23 18.28 41.73
C ALA A 1007 25.71 17.27 42.75
N SER A 1008 26.63 16.63 43.47
CA SER A 1008 26.25 15.77 44.60
C SER A 1008 25.59 16.59 45.71
N GLN A 1009 24.94 15.92 46.67
CA GLN A 1009 24.39 16.58 47.86
C GLN A 1009 25.44 17.42 48.62
N ASN A 1010 26.73 17.12 48.43
CA ASN A 1010 27.84 17.95 48.88
C ASN A 1010 28.35 18.83 47.72
N ALA A 1011 28.00 20.12 47.76
CA ALA A 1011 28.20 21.10 46.69
C ALA A 1011 29.67 21.44 46.28
N ARG A 1012 30.66 20.56 46.49
CA ARG A 1012 32.09 20.78 46.19
C ARG A 1012 32.78 19.62 45.46
N LYS A 1013 32.04 18.64 44.94
CA LYS A 1013 32.59 17.53 44.13
C LYS A 1013 32.00 17.53 42.73
N HIS A 1014 32.85 17.35 41.73
CA HIS A 1014 32.44 17.06 40.36
C HIS A 1014 32.19 15.55 40.24
N GLU A 1015 30.93 15.17 40.15
CA GLU A 1015 30.52 13.82 39.74
C GLU A 1015 30.16 13.89 38.26
N TRP A 1016 30.79 13.06 37.44
CA TRP A 1016 30.50 12.96 36.01
C TRP A 1016 29.63 11.74 35.77
N THR A 1017 28.38 11.97 35.37
CA THR A 1017 27.47 10.89 34.99
C THR A 1017 27.57 10.67 33.49
N HIS A 1018 27.99 9.47 33.10
CA HIS A 1018 27.81 8.96 31.75
C HIS A 1018 26.38 8.43 31.65
N LYS A 1019 25.56 9.01 30.77
CA LYS A 1019 24.28 8.41 30.42
C LYS A 1019 24.47 7.63 29.13
N LEU A 1020 24.25 6.32 29.15
CA LEU A 1020 24.13 5.57 27.92
C LEU A 1020 22.84 6.04 27.26
N CYS A 1021 23.00 6.86 26.22
CA CYS A 1021 21.92 7.46 25.47
C CYS A 1021 22.14 7.13 24.00
N ALA A 1022 21.29 6.26 23.46
CA ALA A 1022 21.24 5.97 22.03
C ALA A 1022 19.96 6.60 21.48
N MET A 1023 20.11 7.39 20.43
CA MET A 1023 19.05 8.10 19.75
C MET A 1023 19.21 7.73 18.28
N PHE A 1024 18.30 6.97 17.68
CA PHE A 1024 18.43 6.54 16.28
C PHE A 1024 17.41 7.20 15.37
N HIS A 1025 17.87 7.72 14.23
CA HIS A 1025 17.03 8.42 13.27
C HIS A 1025 16.38 7.46 12.24
N CYS A 1026 15.14 7.75 11.81
CA CYS A 1026 14.49 7.11 10.66
C CYS A 1026 14.41 8.04 9.43
N ARG A 1027 14.07 7.50 8.26
CA ARG A 1027 13.89 8.28 7.02
C ARG A 1027 12.60 9.11 6.99
N THR A 1028 11.55 8.65 7.68
CA THR A 1028 10.20 9.22 7.66
C THR A 1028 10.15 10.65 8.23
N ALA A 1029 9.46 11.55 7.51
CA ALA A 1029 9.11 12.90 7.95
C ALA A 1029 7.62 12.95 8.31
N TYR A 1030 7.22 13.73 9.31
CA TYR A 1030 5.80 13.91 9.63
C TYR A 1030 5.19 15.11 8.90
N ALA A 1031 3.93 15.02 8.51
CA ALA A 1031 3.29 15.99 7.60
C ALA A 1031 3.20 17.44 8.13
N TYR A 1032 3.12 17.68 9.45
CA TYR A 1032 3.05 19.04 10.00
C TYR A 1032 3.46 19.13 11.49
N SER A 1033 4.10 20.23 11.90
CA SER A 1033 4.49 20.47 13.31
C SER A 1033 3.55 21.46 14.01
N ARG A 1034 3.05 21.06 15.18
CA ARG A 1034 2.06 21.76 16.03
C ARG A 1034 2.47 23.16 16.55
N TYR A 1035 3.70 23.62 16.31
CA TYR A 1035 4.31 24.71 17.10
C TYR A 1035 4.65 26.01 16.35
N TYR A 1036 4.47 26.10 15.03
CA TYR A 1036 4.81 27.31 14.25
C TYR A 1036 3.61 27.89 13.46
N PRO A 1037 2.67 28.59 14.12
CA PRO A 1037 1.42 29.06 13.49
C PRO A 1037 1.51 30.14 12.38
N PRO A 1038 2.60 30.92 12.15
CA PRO A 1038 2.61 31.92 11.07
C PRO A 1038 3.21 31.42 9.74
N LYS A 1039 3.60 30.14 9.63
CA LYS A 1039 4.24 29.57 8.44
C LYS A 1039 3.63 28.21 8.09
N ASN A 1040 2.91 28.14 6.97
CA ASN A 1040 2.44 26.88 6.36
C ASN A 1040 3.61 26.15 5.65
N GLU A 1041 4.75 26.00 6.34
CA GLU A 1041 5.95 25.33 5.87
C GLU A 1041 6.02 23.94 6.53
N PHE A 1042 6.34 22.90 5.75
CA PHE A 1042 6.54 21.54 6.25
C PHE A 1042 7.76 21.54 7.18
N THR A 1043 7.51 21.66 8.48
CA THR A 1043 8.55 21.58 9.51
C THR A 1043 8.84 20.11 9.79
N PRO A 1044 10.02 19.57 9.43
CA PRO A 1044 10.26 18.15 9.49
C PRO A 1044 10.47 17.66 10.94
N THR A 1045 9.39 17.31 11.63
CA THR A 1045 9.44 16.43 12.82
C THR A 1045 9.63 14.97 12.40
N GLY A 1046 10.29 14.16 13.22
CA GLY A 1046 10.69 12.80 12.87
C GLY A 1046 10.91 11.94 14.10
N TYR A 1047 10.98 10.63 13.87
CA TYR A 1047 11.05 9.63 14.93
C TYR A 1047 12.47 9.41 15.40
N ILE A 1048 12.61 9.27 16.71
CA ILE A 1048 13.83 8.82 17.34
C ILE A 1048 13.51 7.70 18.32
N LEU A 1049 14.17 6.55 18.15
CA LEU A 1049 14.25 5.53 19.20
C LEU A 1049 15.21 6.04 20.28
N ASN A 1050 14.67 6.42 21.45
CA ASN A 1050 15.43 7.00 22.54
C ASN A 1050 15.68 5.97 23.65
N TYR A 1051 16.89 5.45 23.76
CA TYR A 1051 17.34 4.64 24.89
C TYR A 1051 17.99 5.49 25.98
N TRP A 1052 17.63 5.25 27.25
CA TRP A 1052 18.29 5.86 28.40
C TRP A 1052 18.64 4.83 29.47
N LYS A 1053 19.92 4.76 29.84
CA LYS A 1053 20.40 4.10 31.06
C LYS A 1053 21.35 5.04 31.80
N SER A 1054 21.07 5.30 33.07
CA SER A 1054 21.96 6.04 33.97
C SER A 1054 22.53 5.12 35.05
N ASP A 1055 23.85 5.02 35.10
CA ASP A 1055 24.57 4.39 36.21
C ASP A 1055 25.14 5.51 37.11
N SER A 1056 24.81 5.50 38.40
CA SER A 1056 25.38 6.38 39.42
C SER A 1056 26.01 5.56 40.55
N GLU A 1057 27.24 5.91 40.96
CA GLU A 1057 27.95 5.20 42.03
C GLU A 1057 27.30 5.37 43.41
N LEU A 1058 26.56 6.47 43.61
CA LEU A 1058 25.69 6.67 44.77
C LEU A 1058 24.29 6.13 44.42
N GLY A 1059 23.82 5.19 45.25
CA GLY A 1059 22.67 4.34 44.93
C GLY A 1059 21.31 5.03 44.90
N LEU A 1060 20.32 4.26 44.42
CA LEU A 1060 18.88 4.56 44.39
C LEU A 1060 18.40 5.59 43.33
N ASN A 1061 18.75 5.38 42.06
CA ASN A 1061 17.79 5.50 40.94
C ASN A 1061 18.34 4.89 39.65
N LYS A 1062 18.14 3.57 39.46
CA LYS A 1062 18.32 2.92 38.16
C LYS A 1062 17.09 3.17 37.30
N ALA A 1063 16.98 4.37 36.74
CA ALA A 1063 16.01 4.63 35.69
C ALA A 1063 16.55 4.02 34.38
N ARG A 1064 15.88 2.97 33.91
CA ARG A 1064 15.90 2.55 32.52
C ARG A 1064 14.57 2.96 31.91
N ARG A 1065 14.63 3.45 30.69
CA ARG A 1065 13.46 3.81 29.89
C ARG A 1065 13.90 3.86 28.43
N VAL A 1066 13.11 3.26 27.58
CA VAL A 1066 13.20 3.45 26.13
C VAL A 1066 11.80 3.76 25.67
N ASP A 1067 11.68 4.77 24.84
CA ASP A 1067 10.48 5.00 24.08
C ASP A 1067 10.85 5.34 22.64
N LEU A 1068 9.98 4.97 21.71
CA LEU A 1068 9.90 5.68 20.44
C LEU A 1068 9.38 7.08 20.76
N HIS A 1069 10.01 8.15 20.26
CA HIS A 1069 9.48 9.51 20.42
C HIS A 1069 9.27 10.17 19.06
N MET A 1070 8.11 10.78 18.88
CA MET A 1070 8.05 11.99 18.06
C MET A 1070 8.80 13.12 18.79
N LEU A 1071 9.65 13.85 18.08
CA LEU A 1071 10.31 15.03 18.63
C LEU A 1071 9.29 16.13 18.99
N ASN A 1072 8.96 16.23 20.28
CA ASN A 1072 8.28 17.39 20.87
C ASN A 1072 9.26 18.58 20.91
N PRO A 1073 9.06 19.69 20.18
CA PRO A 1073 10.02 20.80 20.14
C PRO A 1073 10.32 21.41 21.52
N GLY A 1074 9.37 21.37 22.47
CA GLY A 1074 9.57 21.90 23.82
C GLY A 1074 10.40 21.00 24.76
N LYS A 1075 10.81 19.80 24.32
CA LYS A 1075 11.64 18.85 25.10
C LYS A 1075 12.69 18.08 24.29
N GLY A 1076 12.58 18.04 22.97
CA GLY A 1076 13.63 17.59 22.05
C GLY A 1076 14.79 18.58 22.07
N MET A 1077 16.02 18.08 21.91
CA MET A 1077 17.20 18.92 22.12
C MET A 1077 17.42 19.91 20.97
N VAL A 1078 16.93 21.14 21.14
CA VAL A 1078 17.41 22.32 20.41
C VAL A 1078 18.90 22.51 20.73
N GLU A 1079 19.76 22.60 19.71
CA GLU A 1079 21.22 22.62 19.91
C GLU A 1079 21.76 23.93 20.52
N ASP A 1080 21.10 25.05 20.28
CA ASP A 1080 21.38 26.36 20.89
C ASP A 1080 20.25 27.34 20.49
N GLU A 1081 19.75 28.16 21.44
CA GLU A 1081 19.15 29.45 21.10
C GLU A 1081 20.29 30.47 20.94
N LYS A 1082 20.73 30.73 19.71
CA LYS A 1082 21.60 31.87 19.41
C LYS A 1082 20.90 32.90 18.55
N GLU A 1083 20.67 34.07 19.13
CA GLU A 1083 20.36 35.28 18.37
C GLU A 1083 21.59 35.72 17.57
N GLU A 1084 21.67 35.32 16.30
CA GLU A 1084 22.42 36.07 15.30
C GLU A 1084 21.46 37.04 14.58
N ASN A 1085 21.74 38.33 14.69
CA ASN A 1085 21.00 39.41 14.01
C ASN A 1085 19.50 39.53 14.36
N GLY A 1086 19.12 39.20 15.60
CA GLY A 1086 17.76 39.49 16.13
C GLY A 1086 16.64 38.57 15.62
N ASN A 1087 17.00 37.45 14.98
CA ASN A 1087 16.08 36.35 14.71
C ASN A 1087 16.56 35.11 15.46
N ALA A 1088 15.75 34.59 16.38
CA ALA A 1088 15.97 33.25 16.91
C ALA A 1088 15.71 32.22 15.79
N ARG A 1089 16.73 31.41 15.48
CA ARG A 1089 16.58 30.17 14.70
C ARG A 1089 16.98 29.01 15.60
N GLU A 1090 15.99 28.20 15.97
CA GLU A 1090 16.25 26.92 16.63
C GLU A 1090 17.08 26.04 15.69
N LYS A 1091 18.18 25.47 16.21
CA LYS A 1091 18.84 24.33 15.55
C LYS A 1091 18.17 23.05 16.00
N TYR A 1092 17.70 22.25 15.06
CA TYR A 1092 17.07 20.96 15.33
C TYR A 1092 18.07 19.91 15.87
N GLY A 1093 17.53 18.85 16.47
CA GLY A 1093 18.32 17.86 17.20
C GLY A 1093 19.01 16.81 16.32
N LYS A 1094 20.23 16.44 16.73
CA LYS A 1094 21.02 15.35 16.13
C LYS A 1094 20.71 13.98 16.72
N ALA A 1095 20.73 12.95 15.87
CA ALA A 1095 20.61 11.56 16.28
C ALA A 1095 21.69 10.68 15.61
N GLY A 1096 21.97 9.53 16.22
CA GLY A 1096 22.85 8.50 15.69
C GLY A 1096 22.26 7.77 14.50
N VAL A 1097 23.14 7.25 13.63
CA VAL A 1097 22.74 6.52 12.44
C VAL A 1097 22.77 5.02 12.68
N PHE A 1098 21.60 4.39 12.61
CA PHE A 1098 21.46 2.95 12.49
C PHE A 1098 21.03 2.59 11.07
N CYS A 1099 21.50 1.46 10.55
CA CYS A 1099 21.37 1.10 9.15
C CYS A 1099 20.62 -0.22 8.96
N VAL A 1100 19.79 -0.27 7.92
CA VAL A 1100 19.17 -1.49 7.41
C VAL A 1100 19.43 -1.60 5.91
N ARG A 1101 19.23 -2.77 5.32
CA ARG A 1101 19.16 -2.94 3.86
C ARG A 1101 18.14 -3.99 3.47
N ASP A 1102 17.52 -3.81 2.32
CA ASP A 1102 16.59 -4.80 1.76
C ASP A 1102 17.37 -6.02 1.25
N VAL A 1103 16.80 -7.21 1.37
CA VAL A 1103 17.40 -8.47 0.89
C VAL A 1103 16.40 -9.16 -0.03
N ARG A 1104 16.77 -9.39 -1.30
CA ARG A 1104 15.94 -10.20 -2.20
C ARG A 1104 16.02 -11.67 -1.82
N GLU A 1105 14.87 -12.34 -1.87
CA GLU A 1105 14.68 -13.79 -1.78
C GLU A 1105 15.24 -14.52 -3.02
#